data_AF-A0A3C1WEM3-F1
#
_entry.id   AF-A0A3C1WEM3-F1
#
_cell.length_a   1.000
_cell.length_b   1.000
_cell.length_c   1.000
_cell.angle_alpha   90.00
_cell.angle_beta   90.00
_cell.angle_gamma   90.00
#
_symmetry.space_group_name_H-M   'P 1'
#
loop_
_entity.id
_entity.type
_entity.pdbx_description
1 polymer ?
#
loop_
_entity_poly.entity_id
_entity_poly.type
_entity_poly.pdbx_seq_one_letter_code
_entity_poly.pdbx_strand_id
1 'polypeptide(L)'
;MNLNGFSKPEGLYDPSMEHDACGVGFVVHIKGKKSHDIVAKGIELLVNLEHRGACGAEKNAGDGAGILTQIPHAFFLKKCAELNIALPQPGEYGVGQIFLPREESAVKEAQKIFTRCAEECGQKVLGWRKLPTVNKDLGESVKSTEPSHYQVFIKRGTSAADATAFERKLYVIRKYAERVIRESSVAGREMFYVGSLSCRTIVYKGLFISSQVLDYFPDLTDESYESALALVHSRFSTNTFPTWPLAHPFRYIAHNGEINTLRGNENWMRSRQALLKSEHFTDDEIKKLLPIIDEKGSDSAKLDNVIELLVMGGRSLPHVMMMMIPEAWEKDKDMSPEKRAFYEYHGAIMEPWDGPASVAFTDGEIIGATLDRNGLRPSRYQLTDDDILVMASEAGVLRFPPEKIKLKGRLQPGRMFVVSLAEGRIIPDDEIKHRVATQKPYGQWLEEGKIELSNLTPPREIKQPPPETVLKRQKLFGYTLEDLKILMSPMVNNGEEALGSMGNDAALAVLSDKSRNLFDYFHQLFAQVTNPPIDKDREEMVMSLTTFVGKEDNLLEETERHCRVIELPHPILTNDDLERLRWVDKHHFQARTIPIVFKATSGEGRMEAALERIQRQASEAVQEGYNVIVLSDKPVDSGHAAIPSLLAVSAVHHHLIREGMRSQCGIVIETGEAREVHHFALLLGYGACAVNPYVAFETIEDMRLRKMLKDGLTPEKAEYHFIKAVNKGLLKVISKMGISTVQSYIGAQIFEAVGLGQELVDAYFTGTASRVGGIDIATLEEETLLRHRFAYPEVEEEVLDIEVGGQYHWRQRGERHLLTPDVVHKLQHAAKTNNYKVYKEYTKLLDEQGDAPLTIRGLLEFARSTPVPIEEVEPVEVILKRFASGAMSFGSISWEAHTTLAIAMNRIGG
;
A
#
# COMPACT_ATOMS: atom_id res chain seq x y z
N MET A 1 -10.06 -18.28 -18.88
CA MET A 1 -10.01 -18.29 -17.40
C MET A 1 -9.39 -19.60 -16.95
N ASN A 2 -8.41 -19.57 -16.05
CA ASN A 2 -7.99 -20.80 -15.36
C ASN A 2 -9.08 -21.20 -14.34
N LEU A 3 -9.02 -22.42 -13.82
CA LEU A 3 -9.93 -22.97 -12.79
C LEU A 3 -10.07 -22.10 -11.51
N ASN A 4 -9.22 -21.08 -11.37
CA ASN A 4 -9.21 -20.10 -10.29
C ASN A 4 -9.97 -18.79 -10.53
N GLY A 5 -10.48 -18.54 -11.74
CA GLY A 5 -11.01 -17.21 -12.09
C GLY A 5 -9.94 -16.11 -12.26
N PHE A 6 -8.71 -16.28 -11.73
CA PHE A 6 -7.58 -15.38 -12.04
C PHE A 6 -7.16 -15.53 -13.51
N SER A 7 -7.14 -14.41 -14.25
CA SER A 7 -6.48 -14.34 -15.56
C SER A 7 -4.96 -14.43 -15.38
N LYS A 8 -4.25 -15.01 -16.35
CA LYS A 8 -2.82 -14.71 -16.49
C LYS A 8 -2.71 -13.22 -16.88
N PRO A 9 -1.60 -12.53 -16.56
CA PRO A 9 -1.35 -11.21 -17.13
C PRO A 9 -1.56 -11.27 -18.64
N GLU A 10 -2.50 -10.48 -19.16
CA GLU A 10 -2.85 -10.43 -20.58
C GLU A 10 -2.68 -8.99 -21.05
N GLY A 11 -1.66 -8.76 -21.87
CA GLY A 11 -1.24 -7.40 -22.23
C GLY A 11 -0.70 -6.64 -21.03
N LEU A 12 -1.23 -5.43 -20.78
CA LEU A 12 -0.78 -4.51 -19.72
C LEU A 12 -1.53 -4.68 -18.39
N TYR A 13 -2.53 -5.57 -18.34
CA TYR A 13 -3.33 -5.81 -17.15
C TYR A 13 -2.64 -6.81 -16.20
N ASP A 14 -2.55 -6.44 -14.92
CA ASP A 14 -2.05 -7.27 -13.83
C ASP A 14 -3.15 -7.45 -12.77
N PRO A 15 -3.54 -8.69 -12.40
CA PRO A 15 -4.49 -8.96 -11.32
C PRO A 15 -4.12 -8.38 -9.96
N SER A 16 -2.88 -7.92 -9.73
CA SER A 16 -2.52 -7.23 -8.50
C SER A 16 -3.10 -5.81 -8.39
N MET A 17 -3.64 -5.24 -9.48
CA MET A 17 -4.20 -3.87 -9.56
C MET A 17 -5.69 -3.83 -9.16
N GLU A 18 -6.11 -4.79 -8.35
CA GLU A 18 -7.50 -5.09 -8.03
C GLU A 18 -7.96 -4.34 -6.77
N HIS A 19 -9.09 -3.62 -6.84
CA HIS A 19 -9.63 -2.78 -5.75
C HIS A 19 -11.15 -2.98 -5.54
N ASP A 20 -11.60 -2.79 -4.29
CA ASP A 20 -12.98 -3.05 -3.85
C ASP A 20 -13.65 -1.81 -3.21
N ALA A 21 -14.96 -1.68 -3.40
CA ALA A 21 -15.83 -0.72 -2.71
C ALA A 21 -17.13 -1.42 -2.34
N CYS A 22 -17.77 -1.16 -1.19
CA CYS A 22 -18.77 -2.12 -0.70
C CYS A 22 -19.92 -1.51 0.11
N GLY A 23 -20.93 -2.34 0.39
CA GLY A 23 -21.89 -2.16 1.48
C GLY A 23 -21.55 -3.08 2.66
N VAL A 24 -21.44 -2.52 3.87
CA VAL A 24 -21.19 -3.27 5.11
C VAL A 24 -22.23 -2.93 6.17
N GLY A 25 -22.58 -3.90 7.01
CA GLY A 25 -23.39 -3.67 8.20
C GLY A 25 -23.54 -4.91 9.07
N PHE A 26 -24.04 -4.73 10.28
CA PHE A 26 -24.39 -5.81 11.19
C PHE A 26 -25.66 -5.53 11.99
N VAL A 27 -26.29 -6.60 12.44
CA VAL A 27 -27.39 -6.62 13.40
C VAL A 27 -26.95 -7.42 14.61
N VAL A 28 -27.20 -6.91 15.81
CA VAL A 28 -26.88 -7.61 17.07
C VAL A 28 -27.94 -7.35 18.13
N HIS A 29 -28.28 -8.39 18.89
CA HIS A 29 -29.03 -8.23 20.13
C HIS A 29 -28.03 -7.97 21.27
N ILE A 30 -28.01 -6.76 21.85
CA ILE A 30 -26.90 -6.34 22.73
C ILE A 30 -26.72 -7.21 23.98
N LYS A 31 -27.80 -7.84 24.48
CA LYS A 31 -27.78 -8.80 25.60
C LYS A 31 -27.46 -10.25 25.22
N GLY A 32 -27.01 -10.51 23.99
CA GLY A 32 -26.61 -11.84 23.53
C GLY A 32 -27.75 -12.86 23.36
N LYS A 33 -29.02 -12.41 23.29
CA LYS A 33 -30.15 -13.32 23.04
C LYS A 33 -30.11 -13.78 21.58
N LYS A 34 -30.00 -15.09 21.38
CA LYS A 34 -30.00 -15.71 20.05
C LYS A 34 -31.43 -15.84 19.54
N SER A 35 -31.65 -15.51 18.27
CA SER A 35 -32.91 -15.79 17.58
C SER A 35 -32.68 -15.89 16.09
N HIS A 36 -33.61 -16.52 15.38
CA HIS A 36 -33.62 -16.52 13.92
C HIS A 36 -33.93 -15.13 13.34
N ASP A 37 -34.70 -14.30 14.06
CA ASP A 37 -35.04 -12.94 13.65
C ASP A 37 -33.80 -12.05 13.45
N ILE A 38 -32.73 -12.23 14.24
CA ILE A 38 -31.46 -11.50 14.01
C ILE A 38 -30.81 -11.90 12.68
N VAL A 39 -30.87 -13.19 12.32
CA VAL A 39 -30.34 -13.70 11.05
C VAL A 39 -31.17 -13.16 9.88
N ALA A 40 -32.50 -13.23 9.98
CA ALA A 40 -33.41 -12.70 8.98
C ALA A 40 -33.22 -11.18 8.76
N LYS A 41 -33.06 -10.40 9.84
CA LYS A 41 -32.74 -8.96 9.75
C LYS A 41 -31.38 -8.70 9.14
N GLY A 42 -30.37 -9.55 9.41
CA GLY A 42 -29.07 -9.46 8.76
C GLY A 42 -29.18 -9.63 7.24
N ILE A 43 -30.00 -10.59 6.79
CA ILE A 43 -30.25 -10.83 5.36
C ILE A 43 -31.05 -9.67 4.74
N GLU A 44 -32.10 -9.18 5.41
CA GLU A 44 -32.84 -7.99 4.96
C GLU A 44 -31.92 -6.77 4.81
N LEU A 45 -31.01 -6.55 5.77
CA LEU A 45 -29.99 -5.50 5.72
C LEU A 45 -29.11 -5.67 4.48
N LEU A 46 -28.63 -6.89 4.21
CA LEU A 46 -27.79 -7.20 3.05
C LEU A 46 -28.49 -6.90 1.72
N VAL A 47 -29.77 -7.27 1.59
CA VAL A 47 -30.60 -6.97 0.41
C VAL A 47 -30.79 -5.47 0.24
N ASN A 48 -31.03 -4.74 1.32
CA ASN A 48 -31.19 -3.28 1.27
C ASN A 48 -29.88 -2.52 0.99
N LEU A 49 -28.74 -3.20 0.92
CA LEU A 49 -27.45 -2.66 0.48
C LEU A 49 -27.09 -3.02 -0.97
N GLU A 50 -27.96 -3.74 -1.69
CA GLU A 50 -27.66 -4.24 -3.05
C GLU A 50 -27.35 -3.11 -4.06
N HIS A 51 -27.92 -1.92 -3.90
CA HIS A 51 -27.62 -0.76 -4.76
C HIS A 51 -26.18 -0.23 -4.61
N ARG A 52 -25.45 -0.68 -3.58
CA ARG A 52 -24.01 -0.44 -3.41
C ARG A 52 -23.14 -1.56 -3.98
N GLY A 53 -23.73 -2.68 -4.40
CA GLY A 53 -23.05 -3.77 -5.08
C GLY A 53 -23.03 -3.57 -6.60
N ALA A 54 -22.09 -4.23 -7.29
CA ALA A 54 -22.08 -4.29 -8.74
C ALA A 54 -22.80 -5.55 -9.21
N CYS A 55 -23.51 -5.44 -10.33
CA CYS A 55 -23.82 -6.61 -11.15
C CYS A 55 -22.72 -6.74 -12.21
N GLY A 56 -22.20 -7.94 -12.40
CA GLY A 56 -21.24 -8.25 -13.46
C GLY A 56 -21.84 -8.11 -14.86
N ALA A 57 -21.15 -8.64 -15.88
CA ALA A 57 -21.63 -8.62 -17.26
C ALA A 57 -23.01 -9.29 -17.44
N GLU A 58 -23.37 -10.22 -16.55
CA GLU A 58 -24.69 -10.83 -16.45
C GLU A 58 -25.46 -10.24 -15.26
N LYS A 59 -26.76 -9.97 -15.43
CA LYS A 59 -27.60 -9.37 -14.36
C LYS A 59 -27.66 -10.19 -13.07
N ASN A 60 -27.38 -11.49 -13.16
CA ASN A 60 -27.42 -12.45 -12.07
C ASN A 60 -26.03 -12.97 -11.66
N ALA A 61 -24.97 -12.26 -12.07
CA ALA A 61 -23.61 -12.44 -11.56
C ALA A 61 -23.29 -11.26 -10.62
N GLY A 62 -23.02 -11.54 -9.35
CA GLY A 62 -22.60 -10.54 -8.37
C GLY A 62 -21.14 -10.72 -7.98
N ASP A 63 -20.48 -9.62 -7.57
CA ASP A 63 -19.04 -9.64 -7.23
C ASP A 63 -18.73 -10.29 -5.88
N GLY A 64 -19.76 -10.57 -5.08
CA GLY A 64 -19.70 -11.36 -3.86
C GLY A 64 -20.60 -10.82 -2.76
N ALA A 65 -21.27 -11.73 -2.05
CA ALA A 65 -22.07 -11.41 -0.88
C ALA A 65 -21.95 -12.50 0.18
N GLY A 66 -22.21 -12.14 1.44
CA GLY A 66 -22.19 -13.11 2.51
C GLY A 66 -22.62 -12.58 3.87
N ILE A 67 -22.71 -13.52 4.81
CA ILE A 67 -23.11 -13.34 6.19
C ILE A 67 -22.21 -14.15 7.12
N LEU A 68 -21.78 -13.53 8.22
CA LEU A 68 -21.11 -14.15 9.36
C LEU A 68 -22.07 -14.14 10.54
N THR A 69 -22.25 -15.30 11.17
CA THR A 69 -23.05 -15.45 12.39
C THR A 69 -22.26 -16.19 13.46
N GLN A 70 -22.76 -16.21 14.70
CA GLN A 70 -22.35 -17.25 15.65
C GLN A 70 -22.75 -18.64 15.14
N ILE A 71 -22.06 -19.68 15.61
CA ILE A 71 -22.40 -21.08 15.30
C ILE A 71 -23.81 -21.41 15.83
N PRO A 72 -24.76 -21.79 14.96
CA PRO A 72 -26.12 -22.15 15.34
C PRO A 72 -26.18 -23.58 15.89
N HIS A 73 -25.89 -23.74 17.19
CA HIS A 73 -25.76 -25.07 17.79
C HIS A 73 -27.02 -25.94 17.65
N ALA A 74 -28.21 -25.38 17.85
CA ALA A 74 -29.47 -26.14 17.74
C ALA A 74 -29.67 -26.71 16.32
N PHE A 75 -29.43 -25.89 15.30
CA PHE A 75 -29.45 -26.30 13.90
C PHE A 75 -28.43 -27.42 13.62
N PHE A 76 -27.17 -27.23 14.02
CA PHE A 76 -26.14 -28.23 13.75
C PHE A 76 -26.36 -29.54 14.52
N LEU A 77 -26.87 -29.48 15.75
CA LEU A 77 -27.22 -30.68 16.51
C LEU A 77 -28.24 -31.54 15.74
N LYS A 78 -29.28 -30.90 15.18
CA LYS A 78 -30.29 -31.54 14.33
C LYS A 78 -29.65 -32.13 13.06
N LYS A 79 -28.88 -31.35 12.31
CA LYS A 79 -28.28 -31.77 11.02
C LYS A 79 -27.18 -32.82 11.15
N CYS A 80 -26.38 -32.78 12.21
CA CYS A 80 -25.36 -33.78 12.46
C CYS A 80 -25.96 -35.11 12.92
N ALA A 81 -27.06 -35.09 13.67
CA ALA A 81 -27.79 -36.32 14.02
C ALA A 81 -28.30 -37.06 12.77
N GLU A 82 -28.81 -36.33 11.77
CA GLU A 82 -29.21 -36.90 10.45
C GLU A 82 -28.04 -37.62 9.73
N LEU A 83 -26.79 -37.23 10.02
CA LEU A 83 -25.55 -37.75 9.42
C LEU A 83 -24.79 -38.73 10.35
N ASN A 84 -25.37 -39.13 11.48
CA ASN A 84 -24.72 -39.95 12.52
C ASN A 84 -23.43 -39.34 13.09
N ILE A 85 -23.35 -38.00 13.13
CA ILE A 85 -22.26 -37.26 13.77
C ILE A 85 -22.73 -36.80 15.15
N ALA A 86 -22.12 -37.33 16.20
CA ALA A 86 -22.41 -36.92 17.58
C ALA A 86 -21.69 -35.60 17.90
N LEU A 87 -22.44 -34.52 18.02
CA LEU A 87 -21.91 -33.20 18.37
C LEU A 87 -21.82 -32.98 19.89
N PRO A 88 -20.66 -32.54 20.41
CA PRO A 88 -20.50 -32.02 21.77
C PRO A 88 -21.26 -30.71 22.04
N GLN A 89 -21.15 -30.21 23.28
CA GLN A 89 -21.69 -28.91 23.68
C GLN A 89 -20.96 -27.75 22.98
N PRO A 90 -21.56 -26.55 22.88
CA PRO A 90 -20.91 -25.36 22.34
C PRO A 90 -19.54 -25.10 23.00
N GLY A 91 -18.54 -24.71 22.20
CA GLY A 91 -17.16 -24.51 22.66
C GLY A 91 -16.33 -25.79 22.78
N GLU A 92 -16.95 -26.97 22.70
CA GLU A 92 -16.24 -28.27 22.64
C GLU A 92 -16.12 -28.84 21.22
N TYR A 93 -16.67 -28.14 20.23
CA TYR A 93 -16.49 -28.45 18.82
C TYR A 93 -16.38 -27.17 17.98
N GLY A 94 -15.64 -27.28 16.88
CA GLY A 94 -15.49 -26.24 15.87
C GLY A 94 -16.12 -26.69 14.56
N VAL A 95 -16.54 -25.72 13.75
CA VAL A 95 -17.10 -25.94 12.43
C VAL A 95 -16.24 -25.19 11.41
N GLY A 96 -15.82 -25.89 10.37
CA GLY A 96 -15.16 -25.31 9.21
C GLY A 96 -16.09 -25.22 8.03
N GLN A 97 -16.23 -24.04 7.41
CA GLN A 97 -16.87 -23.87 6.11
C GLN A 97 -15.80 -23.91 5.02
N ILE A 98 -15.82 -24.93 4.17
CA ILE A 98 -14.73 -25.24 3.23
C ILE A 98 -15.25 -25.30 1.80
N PHE A 99 -14.55 -24.62 0.90
CA PHE A 99 -14.67 -24.76 -0.54
C PHE A 99 -13.72 -25.86 -0.98
N LEU A 100 -14.24 -26.86 -1.69
CA LEU A 100 -13.51 -28.00 -2.20
C LEU A 100 -13.63 -28.07 -3.73
N PRO A 101 -12.73 -28.80 -4.41
CA PRO A 101 -12.88 -29.12 -5.82
C PRO A 101 -14.23 -29.77 -6.14
N ARG A 102 -14.63 -29.74 -7.42
CA ARG A 102 -15.90 -30.34 -7.88
C ARG A 102 -15.86 -31.85 -7.97
N GLU A 103 -14.71 -32.40 -8.32
CA GLU A 103 -14.55 -33.84 -8.53
C GLU A 103 -14.59 -34.60 -7.21
N GLU A 104 -15.44 -35.63 -7.10
CA GLU A 104 -15.60 -36.39 -5.85
C GLU A 104 -14.31 -37.08 -5.38
N SER A 105 -13.43 -37.47 -6.31
CA SER A 105 -12.13 -38.09 -5.98
C SER A 105 -11.23 -37.08 -5.25
N ALA A 106 -11.10 -35.87 -5.80
CA ALA A 106 -10.35 -34.74 -5.26
C ALA A 106 -10.93 -34.25 -3.93
N VAL A 107 -12.26 -34.21 -3.80
CA VAL A 107 -12.95 -33.94 -2.52
C VAL A 107 -12.49 -34.91 -1.44
N LYS A 108 -12.54 -36.22 -1.71
CA LYS A 108 -12.14 -37.24 -0.73
C LYS A 108 -10.66 -37.14 -0.37
N GLU A 109 -9.79 -36.83 -1.33
CA GLU A 109 -8.36 -36.64 -1.10
C GLU A 109 -8.09 -35.41 -0.23
N ALA A 110 -8.70 -34.26 -0.55
CA ALA A 110 -8.61 -33.05 0.25
C ALA A 110 -9.13 -33.25 1.69
N GLN A 111 -10.26 -33.95 1.85
CA GLN A 111 -10.81 -34.30 3.17
C GLN A 111 -9.86 -35.18 3.99
N LYS A 112 -9.19 -36.15 3.36
CA LYS A 112 -8.18 -36.99 4.01
C LYS A 112 -6.97 -36.16 4.47
N ILE A 113 -6.47 -35.28 3.60
CA ILE A 113 -5.34 -34.40 3.93
C ILE A 113 -5.72 -33.48 5.09
N PHE A 114 -6.88 -32.83 5.03
CA PHE A 114 -7.38 -31.97 6.09
C PHE A 114 -7.52 -32.73 7.41
N THR A 115 -8.10 -33.93 7.38
CA THR A 115 -8.29 -34.77 8.58
C THR A 115 -6.94 -35.11 9.22
N ARG A 116 -5.95 -35.49 8.41
CA ARG A 116 -4.58 -35.73 8.88
C ARG A 116 -3.97 -34.48 9.52
N CYS A 117 -4.10 -33.31 8.88
CA CYS A 117 -3.61 -32.05 9.44
C CYS A 117 -4.25 -31.74 10.81
N ALA A 118 -5.55 -31.98 10.96
CA ALA A 118 -6.26 -31.80 12.23
C ALA A 118 -5.74 -32.75 13.32
N GLU A 119 -5.53 -34.02 12.98
CA GLU A 119 -5.00 -35.05 13.89
C GLU A 119 -3.55 -34.75 14.30
N GLU A 120 -2.70 -34.30 13.37
CA GLU A 120 -1.33 -33.84 13.65
C GLU A 120 -1.29 -32.63 14.60
N CYS A 121 -2.35 -31.80 14.61
CA CYS A 121 -2.55 -30.71 15.57
C CYS A 121 -3.29 -31.16 16.86
N GLY A 122 -3.47 -32.47 17.06
CA GLY A 122 -4.06 -33.06 18.25
C GLY A 122 -5.57 -32.87 18.39
N GLN A 123 -6.28 -32.55 17.30
CA GLN A 123 -7.73 -32.41 17.28
C GLN A 123 -8.37 -33.56 16.49
N LYS A 124 -9.62 -33.90 16.79
CA LYS A 124 -10.32 -35.03 16.14
C LYS A 124 -11.40 -34.55 15.20
N VAL A 125 -11.35 -34.94 13.93
CA VAL A 125 -12.48 -34.72 13.01
C VAL A 125 -13.61 -35.69 13.36
N LEU A 126 -14.80 -35.14 13.60
CA LEU A 126 -16.02 -35.88 13.88
C LEU A 126 -16.73 -36.35 12.61
N GLY A 127 -16.67 -35.54 11.56
CA GLY A 127 -17.28 -35.86 10.27
C GLY A 127 -17.39 -34.66 9.35
N TRP A 128 -17.88 -34.93 8.15
CA TRP A 128 -18.08 -33.95 7.09
C TRP A 128 -19.55 -33.93 6.68
N ARG A 129 -20.09 -32.72 6.47
CA ARG A 129 -21.43 -32.48 5.93
C ARG A 129 -21.28 -31.79 4.58
N LYS A 130 -21.85 -32.36 3.52
CA LYS A 130 -22.01 -31.63 2.25
C LYS A 130 -23.07 -30.55 2.48
N LEU A 131 -22.71 -29.29 2.21
CA LEU A 131 -23.66 -28.19 2.38
C LEU A 131 -24.67 -28.21 1.23
N PRO A 132 -25.98 -28.14 1.51
CA PRO A 132 -26.96 -27.97 0.45
C PRO A 132 -26.82 -26.58 -0.17
N THR A 133 -26.61 -26.51 -1.49
CA THR A 133 -26.59 -25.25 -2.25
C THR A 133 -27.58 -25.32 -3.41
N VAL A 134 -28.15 -24.16 -3.78
CA VAL A 134 -29.11 -24.04 -4.89
C VAL A 134 -28.61 -23.00 -5.89
N ASN A 135 -28.00 -23.46 -6.98
CA ASN A 135 -27.36 -22.59 -7.96
C ASN A 135 -28.26 -22.16 -9.13
N LYS A 136 -29.58 -22.39 -9.08
CA LYS A 136 -30.49 -22.19 -10.23
C LYS A 136 -30.37 -20.80 -10.86
N ASP A 137 -30.36 -19.76 -10.02
CA ASP A 137 -30.41 -18.37 -10.46
C ASP A 137 -29.02 -17.74 -10.67
N LEU A 138 -27.93 -18.47 -10.44
CA LEU A 138 -26.58 -17.97 -10.69
C LEU A 138 -26.31 -17.78 -12.20
N GLY A 139 -25.56 -16.73 -12.54
CA GLY A 139 -25.01 -16.52 -13.88
C GLY A 139 -24.14 -17.68 -14.34
N GLU A 140 -24.05 -17.92 -15.65
CA GLU A 140 -23.29 -19.07 -16.19
C GLU A 140 -21.79 -18.90 -15.93
N SER A 141 -21.32 -17.65 -16.01
CA SER A 141 -19.96 -17.25 -15.65
C SER A 141 -19.59 -17.67 -14.22
N VAL A 142 -20.50 -17.46 -13.26
CA VAL A 142 -20.35 -17.83 -11.85
C VAL A 142 -20.47 -19.35 -11.65
N LYS A 143 -21.46 -19.99 -12.28
CA LYS A 143 -21.67 -21.44 -12.23
C LYS A 143 -20.45 -22.22 -12.70
N SER A 144 -19.65 -21.67 -13.61
CA SER A 144 -18.43 -22.30 -14.08
C SER A 144 -17.30 -22.35 -13.03
N THR A 145 -17.34 -21.48 -12.02
CA THR A 145 -16.32 -21.36 -10.96
C THR A 145 -16.79 -21.76 -9.56
N GLU A 146 -18.10 -22.02 -9.37
CA GLU A 146 -18.71 -22.58 -8.13
C GLU A 146 -17.92 -23.76 -7.53
N PRO A 147 -17.42 -23.67 -6.28
CA PRO A 147 -16.77 -24.78 -5.60
C PRO A 147 -17.80 -25.73 -4.98
N SER A 148 -17.36 -26.93 -4.60
CA SER A 148 -18.17 -27.79 -3.73
C SER A 148 -18.12 -27.28 -2.29
N HIS A 149 -19.28 -26.99 -1.70
CA HIS A 149 -19.34 -26.52 -0.31
C HIS A 149 -19.47 -27.68 0.69
N TYR A 150 -18.56 -27.73 1.66
CA TYR A 150 -18.57 -28.71 2.74
C TYR A 150 -18.35 -28.06 4.10
N GLN A 151 -18.93 -28.68 5.12
CA GLN A 151 -18.68 -28.37 6.52
C GLN A 151 -17.92 -29.51 7.19
N VAL A 152 -16.88 -29.17 7.96
CA VAL A 152 -16.15 -30.12 8.79
C VAL A 152 -16.42 -29.84 10.26
N PHE A 153 -16.66 -30.89 11.04
CA PHE A 153 -16.85 -30.78 12.48
C PHE A 153 -15.63 -31.34 13.20
N ILE A 154 -15.02 -30.55 14.06
CA ILE A 154 -13.80 -30.91 14.78
C ILE A 154 -14.08 -30.87 16.28
N LYS A 155 -13.81 -31.96 16.99
CA LYS A 155 -13.92 -32.01 18.44
C LYS A 155 -12.66 -31.42 19.08
N ARG A 156 -12.87 -30.62 20.13
CA ARG A 156 -11.82 -30.12 21.00
C ARG A 156 -11.09 -31.28 21.68
N GLY A 157 -9.81 -31.41 21.36
CA GLY A 157 -8.88 -32.36 21.97
C GLY A 157 -8.42 -31.87 23.35
N THR A 158 -7.78 -32.76 24.11
CA THR A 158 -7.24 -32.45 25.44
C THR A 158 -6.07 -31.47 25.41
N SER A 159 -5.46 -31.25 24.24
CA SER A 159 -4.40 -30.27 24.02
C SER A 159 -4.89 -28.81 24.02
N ALA A 160 -6.20 -28.57 24.02
CA ALA A 160 -6.81 -27.25 24.13
C ALA A 160 -7.57 -27.10 25.47
N ALA A 161 -6.99 -26.36 26.40
CA ALA A 161 -7.51 -26.21 27.76
C ALA A 161 -8.91 -25.57 27.81
N ASP A 162 -9.14 -24.53 27.00
CA ASP A 162 -10.38 -23.77 26.91
C ASP A 162 -10.79 -23.49 25.45
N ALA A 163 -11.89 -22.75 25.27
CA ALA A 163 -12.42 -22.40 23.95
C ALA A 163 -11.45 -21.49 23.15
N THR A 164 -10.75 -20.58 23.82
CA THR A 164 -9.78 -19.68 23.17
C THR A 164 -8.55 -20.44 22.70
N ALA A 165 -8.01 -21.34 23.53
CA ALA A 165 -6.94 -22.26 23.14
C ALA A 165 -7.38 -23.15 21.97
N PHE A 166 -8.66 -23.53 21.92
CA PHE A 166 -9.20 -24.31 20.81
C PHE A 166 -9.32 -23.49 19.52
N GLU A 167 -9.77 -22.24 19.57
CA GLU A 167 -9.73 -21.31 18.42
C GLU A 167 -8.30 -21.21 17.84
N ARG A 168 -7.28 -21.10 18.69
CA ARG A 168 -5.88 -21.08 18.24
C ARG A 168 -5.48 -22.38 17.51
N LYS A 169 -5.89 -23.55 18.01
CA LYS A 169 -5.64 -24.83 17.31
C LYS A 169 -6.37 -24.89 15.97
N LEU A 170 -7.60 -24.40 15.91
CA LEU A 170 -8.39 -24.32 14.67
C LEU A 170 -7.71 -23.39 13.65
N TYR A 171 -7.19 -22.24 14.08
CA TYR A 171 -6.39 -21.33 13.24
C TYR A 171 -5.15 -22.03 12.66
N VAL A 172 -4.38 -22.74 13.49
CA VAL A 172 -3.20 -23.50 13.03
C VAL A 172 -3.61 -24.59 12.03
N ILE A 173 -4.67 -25.36 12.33
CA ILE A 173 -5.17 -26.41 11.43
C ILE A 173 -5.56 -25.83 10.08
N ARG A 174 -6.24 -24.69 10.07
CA ARG A 174 -6.66 -24.03 8.83
C ARG A 174 -5.45 -23.68 7.97
N LYS A 175 -4.52 -22.90 8.50
CA LYS A 175 -3.34 -22.43 7.76
C LYS A 175 -2.47 -23.60 7.30
N TYR A 176 -2.33 -24.62 8.15
CA TYR A 176 -1.58 -25.81 7.82
C TYR A 176 -2.25 -26.62 6.70
N ALA A 177 -3.55 -26.85 6.78
CA ALA A 177 -4.29 -27.58 5.75
C ALA A 177 -4.31 -26.84 4.41
N GLU A 178 -4.52 -25.51 4.42
CA GLU A 178 -4.44 -24.65 3.22
C GLU A 178 -3.09 -24.81 2.52
N ARG A 179 -1.99 -24.76 3.27
CA ARG A 179 -0.64 -24.95 2.73
C ARG A 179 -0.43 -26.35 2.17
N VAL A 180 -0.71 -27.38 2.96
CA VAL A 180 -0.45 -28.78 2.56
C VAL A 180 -1.28 -29.16 1.33
N ILE A 181 -2.54 -28.72 1.23
CA ILE A 181 -3.38 -29.00 0.06
C ILE A 181 -2.89 -28.23 -1.16
N ARG A 182 -2.50 -26.96 -1.01
CA ARG A 182 -1.91 -26.17 -2.10
C ARG A 182 -0.64 -26.79 -2.66
N GLU A 183 0.16 -27.43 -1.82
CA GLU A 183 1.40 -28.14 -2.19
C GLU A 183 1.17 -29.59 -2.65
N SER A 184 -0.03 -30.14 -2.47
CA SER A 184 -0.37 -31.53 -2.82
C SER A 184 -0.65 -31.76 -4.31
N SER A 185 -0.84 -33.01 -4.72
CA SER A 185 -1.25 -33.39 -6.09
C SER A 185 -2.77 -33.37 -6.33
N VAL A 186 -3.57 -32.89 -5.38
CA VAL A 186 -5.04 -32.87 -5.50
C VAL A 186 -5.46 -32.10 -6.76
N ALA A 187 -6.27 -32.73 -7.61
CA ALA A 187 -6.84 -32.07 -8.78
C ALA A 187 -7.78 -30.93 -8.35
N GLY A 188 -7.64 -29.74 -8.95
CA GLY A 188 -8.44 -28.58 -8.58
C GLY A 188 -8.09 -27.98 -7.21
N ARG A 189 -6.94 -28.34 -6.61
CA ARG A 189 -6.47 -27.86 -5.28
C ARG A 189 -6.53 -26.35 -5.10
N GLU A 190 -6.46 -25.61 -6.20
CA GLU A 190 -6.54 -24.16 -6.23
C GLU A 190 -7.93 -23.60 -5.86
N MET A 191 -9.00 -24.40 -5.96
CA MET A 191 -10.33 -24.09 -5.43
C MET A 191 -10.45 -24.32 -3.92
N PHE A 192 -9.46 -24.97 -3.28
CA PHE A 192 -9.49 -25.23 -1.86
C PHE A 192 -9.37 -23.93 -1.07
N TYR A 193 -10.38 -23.62 -0.26
CA TYR A 193 -10.37 -22.42 0.58
C TYR A 193 -11.21 -22.65 1.84
N VAL A 194 -10.71 -22.20 2.99
CA VAL A 194 -11.44 -22.30 4.26
C VAL A 194 -12.04 -20.93 4.61
N GLY A 195 -13.35 -20.78 4.39
CA GLY A 195 -14.09 -19.54 4.65
C GLY A 195 -14.09 -19.14 6.12
N SER A 196 -14.33 -20.12 7.00
CA SER A 196 -14.21 -19.98 8.44
C SER A 196 -13.84 -21.33 9.05
N LEU A 197 -13.10 -21.35 10.15
CA LEU A 197 -12.89 -22.54 10.98
C LEU A 197 -12.76 -22.10 12.43
N SER A 198 -13.87 -22.20 13.17
CA SER A 198 -14.02 -21.61 14.50
C SER A 198 -14.98 -22.44 15.36
N CYS A 199 -14.91 -22.29 16.68
CA CYS A 199 -15.91 -22.78 17.65
C CYS A 199 -16.92 -21.71 18.08
N ARG A 200 -16.78 -20.47 17.58
CA ARG A 200 -17.66 -19.32 17.87
C ARG A 200 -18.44 -18.85 16.65
N THR A 201 -17.79 -18.69 15.49
CA THR A 201 -18.37 -18.06 14.29
C THR A 201 -18.40 -19.01 13.09
N ILE A 202 -19.28 -18.69 12.13
CA ILE A 202 -19.34 -19.36 10.83
C ILE A 202 -19.71 -18.36 9.74
N VAL A 203 -19.13 -18.55 8.55
CA VAL A 203 -19.34 -17.66 7.40
C VAL A 203 -20.03 -18.39 6.25
N TYR A 204 -21.12 -17.81 5.74
CA TYR A 204 -21.78 -18.21 4.50
C TYR A 204 -21.57 -17.11 3.47
N LYS A 205 -20.76 -17.38 2.45
CA LYS A 205 -20.41 -16.41 1.42
C LYS A 205 -20.21 -17.07 0.06
N GLY A 206 -20.32 -16.28 -1.00
CA GLY A 206 -20.09 -16.74 -2.35
C GLY A 206 -20.27 -15.64 -3.39
N LEU A 207 -20.26 -16.04 -4.65
CA LEU A 207 -20.21 -15.14 -5.80
C LEU A 207 -21.60 -14.89 -6.38
N PHE A 208 -22.42 -14.15 -5.65
CA PHE A 208 -23.81 -13.87 -6.02
C PHE A 208 -24.24 -12.49 -5.53
N ILE A 209 -25.35 -11.98 -6.06
CA ILE A 209 -25.93 -10.71 -5.59
C ILE A 209 -26.55 -10.89 -4.21
N SER A 210 -26.72 -9.78 -3.47
CA SER A 210 -27.23 -9.79 -2.09
C SER A 210 -28.54 -10.56 -1.92
N SER A 211 -29.49 -10.38 -2.83
CA SER A 211 -30.80 -11.06 -2.82
C SER A 211 -30.74 -12.57 -2.98
N GLN A 212 -29.69 -13.12 -3.58
CA GLN A 212 -29.55 -14.56 -3.84
C GLN A 212 -29.01 -15.36 -2.63
N VAL A 213 -28.49 -14.72 -1.59
CA VAL A 213 -27.83 -15.40 -0.45
C VAL A 213 -28.77 -16.39 0.23
N LEU A 214 -30.02 -15.99 0.46
CA LEU A 214 -31.03 -16.80 1.15
C LEU A 214 -31.43 -18.03 0.32
N ASP A 215 -31.62 -17.85 -0.99
CA ASP A 215 -32.02 -18.91 -1.90
C ASP A 215 -30.87 -19.90 -2.14
N TYR A 216 -29.63 -19.40 -2.27
CA TYR A 216 -28.46 -20.23 -2.49
C TYR A 216 -28.11 -21.11 -1.29
N PHE A 217 -28.30 -20.61 -0.06
CA PHE A 217 -28.04 -21.34 1.19
C PHE A 217 -29.34 -21.61 1.99
N PRO A 218 -30.06 -22.71 1.70
CA PRO A 218 -31.29 -23.06 2.39
C PRO A 218 -31.16 -23.17 3.92
N ASP A 219 -29.97 -23.47 4.44
CA ASP A 219 -29.70 -23.53 5.88
C ASP A 219 -30.10 -22.23 6.60
N LEU A 220 -29.96 -21.07 5.94
CA LEU A 220 -30.29 -19.76 6.50
C LEU A 220 -31.81 -19.51 6.64
N THR A 221 -32.65 -20.41 6.11
CA THR A 221 -34.12 -20.35 6.24
C THR A 221 -34.66 -21.23 7.37
N ASP A 222 -33.85 -22.13 7.95
CA ASP A 222 -34.30 -23.01 9.03
C ASP A 222 -34.44 -22.21 10.33
N GLU A 223 -35.63 -22.23 10.94
CA GLU A 223 -35.92 -21.49 12.17
C GLU A 223 -35.02 -21.87 13.35
N SER A 224 -34.41 -23.07 13.35
CA SER A 224 -33.44 -23.48 14.36
C SER A 224 -32.05 -22.87 14.16
N TYR A 225 -31.81 -22.17 13.05
CA TYR A 225 -30.62 -21.37 12.81
C TYR A 225 -30.75 -20.05 13.59
N GLU A 226 -30.28 -20.06 14.84
CA GLU A 226 -30.33 -18.91 15.73
C GLU A 226 -28.96 -18.27 15.93
N SER A 227 -28.91 -16.94 15.97
CA SER A 227 -27.71 -16.18 16.31
C SER A 227 -28.04 -14.91 17.09
N ALA A 228 -27.11 -14.42 17.90
CA ALA A 228 -27.25 -13.12 18.57
C ALA A 228 -26.66 -11.97 17.74
N LEU A 229 -25.85 -12.28 16.71
CA LEU A 229 -25.25 -11.31 15.80
C LEU A 229 -25.25 -11.83 14.36
N ALA A 230 -25.35 -10.92 13.41
CA ALA A 230 -25.22 -11.18 11.98
C ALA A 230 -24.43 -10.02 11.36
N LEU A 231 -23.23 -10.29 10.86
CA LEU A 231 -22.39 -9.36 10.12
C LEU A 231 -22.51 -9.69 8.62
N VAL A 232 -22.86 -8.70 7.80
CA VAL A 232 -23.10 -8.90 6.37
C VAL A 232 -22.29 -7.94 5.53
N HIS A 233 -22.04 -8.36 4.29
CA HIS A 233 -21.31 -7.56 3.33
C HIS A 233 -21.74 -7.86 1.89
N SER A 234 -21.83 -6.80 1.10
CA SER A 234 -22.03 -6.84 -0.35
C SER A 234 -20.86 -6.15 -1.03
N ARG A 235 -20.18 -6.88 -1.93
CA ARG A 235 -18.96 -6.43 -2.62
C ARG A 235 -19.31 -5.76 -3.95
N PHE A 236 -18.62 -4.65 -4.26
CA PHE A 236 -18.52 -4.08 -5.61
C PHE A 236 -17.05 -4.08 -5.98
N SER A 237 -16.71 -4.76 -7.07
CA SER A 237 -15.36 -4.73 -7.60
C SER A 237 -15.29 -3.75 -8.77
N THR A 238 -14.32 -2.85 -8.73
CA THR A 238 -14.11 -1.90 -9.83
C THR A 238 -13.27 -2.50 -10.97
N ASN A 239 -12.39 -3.48 -10.68
CA ASN A 239 -11.41 -4.02 -11.63
C ASN A 239 -11.03 -5.51 -11.43
N THR A 240 -11.70 -6.28 -10.55
CA THR A 240 -11.37 -7.70 -10.31
C THR A 240 -12.18 -8.65 -11.20
N PHE A 241 -11.58 -9.79 -11.54
CA PHE A 241 -12.38 -10.96 -11.90
C PHE A 241 -12.91 -11.58 -10.60
N PRO A 242 -14.23 -11.55 -10.34
CA PRO A 242 -14.78 -11.95 -9.06
C PRO A 242 -14.49 -13.44 -8.81
N THR A 243 -13.92 -13.76 -7.64
CA THR A 243 -13.67 -15.15 -7.21
C THR A 243 -14.34 -15.45 -5.88
N TRP A 244 -14.77 -16.69 -5.70
CA TRP A 244 -15.50 -17.15 -4.51
C TRP A 244 -14.78 -16.86 -3.18
N PRO A 245 -13.46 -17.08 -3.04
CA PRO A 245 -12.74 -16.80 -1.79
C PRO A 245 -12.74 -15.32 -1.38
N LEU A 246 -12.78 -14.41 -2.36
CA LEU A 246 -12.69 -12.95 -2.15
C LEU A 246 -14.01 -12.31 -1.73
N ALA A 247 -15.13 -13.04 -1.79
CA ALA A 247 -16.37 -12.58 -1.18
C ALA A 247 -16.17 -12.35 0.33
N HIS A 248 -16.89 -11.41 0.92
CA HIS A 248 -16.88 -11.13 2.36
C HIS A 248 -18.13 -11.70 3.04
N PRO A 249 -18.20 -11.73 4.39
CA PRO A 249 -17.14 -11.39 5.36
C PRO A 249 -15.90 -12.29 5.30
N PHE A 250 -14.79 -11.80 5.85
CA PHE A 250 -13.66 -12.63 6.25
C PHE A 250 -13.86 -13.17 7.67
N ARG A 251 -12.81 -13.64 8.34
CA ARG A 251 -12.94 -14.42 9.57
C ARG A 251 -13.26 -13.54 10.77
N TYR A 252 -12.67 -12.35 10.80
CA TYR A 252 -12.90 -11.34 11.84
C TYR A 252 -13.56 -10.10 11.29
N ILE A 253 -13.33 -9.75 10.00
CA ILE A 253 -13.74 -8.45 9.48
C ILE A 253 -14.67 -8.51 8.26
N ALA A 254 -15.43 -7.44 8.09
CA ALA A 254 -15.98 -6.99 6.83
C ALA A 254 -15.52 -5.53 6.61
N HIS A 255 -14.82 -5.29 5.51
CA HIS A 255 -14.19 -4.02 5.21
C HIS A 255 -14.87 -3.36 4.02
N ASN A 256 -15.33 -2.12 4.21
CA ASN A 256 -15.76 -1.24 3.14
C ASN A 256 -14.72 -0.15 2.97
N GLY A 257 -13.95 -0.22 1.89
CA GLY A 257 -12.80 0.65 1.74
C GLY A 257 -11.68 0.01 0.93
N GLU A 258 -10.53 0.66 0.97
CA GLU A 258 -9.32 0.22 0.28
C GLU A 258 -8.10 0.55 1.15
N ILE A 259 -7.15 -0.38 1.26
CA ILE A 259 -5.86 -0.13 1.92
C ILE A 259 -4.83 0.35 0.90
N ASN A 260 -4.52 1.65 0.92
CA ASN A 260 -3.64 2.28 -0.09
C ASN A 260 -2.14 2.14 0.21
N THR A 261 -1.77 1.57 1.37
CA THR A 261 -0.38 1.28 1.77
C THR A 261 -0.04 -0.21 1.69
N LEU A 262 -0.92 -1.03 1.08
CA LEU A 262 -0.90 -2.49 1.17
C LEU A 262 0.48 -3.12 0.90
N ARG A 263 1.14 -2.72 -0.18
CA ARG A 263 2.43 -3.30 -0.58
C ARG A 263 3.52 -3.09 0.47
N GLY A 264 3.55 -1.91 1.11
CA GLY A 264 4.46 -1.62 2.20
C GLY A 264 4.17 -2.54 3.39
N ASN A 265 2.89 -2.62 3.78
CA ASN A 265 2.45 -3.46 4.90
C ASN A 265 2.78 -4.96 4.68
N GLU A 266 2.61 -5.46 3.45
CA GLU A 266 2.98 -6.82 3.07
C GLU A 266 4.48 -7.08 3.22
N ASN A 267 5.31 -6.17 2.72
CA ASN A 267 6.77 -6.28 2.80
C ASN A 267 7.26 -6.26 4.25
N TRP A 268 6.70 -5.39 5.08
CA TRP A 268 7.01 -5.34 6.51
C TRP A 268 6.59 -6.62 7.23
N MET A 269 5.38 -7.11 6.97
CA MET A 269 4.96 -8.40 7.55
C MET A 269 5.83 -9.57 7.09
N ARG A 270 6.23 -9.62 5.81
CA ARG A 270 7.13 -10.67 5.33
C ARG A 270 8.43 -10.72 6.13
N SER A 271 9.00 -9.56 6.46
CA SER A 271 10.19 -9.49 7.33
C SER A 271 9.89 -9.91 8.77
N ARG A 272 8.78 -9.44 9.36
CA ARG A 272 8.41 -9.72 10.76
C ARG A 272 8.15 -11.20 11.04
N GLN A 273 7.74 -11.97 10.02
CA GLN A 273 7.53 -13.42 10.14
C GLN A 273 8.73 -14.18 10.69
N ALA A 274 9.95 -13.74 10.40
CA ALA A 274 11.18 -14.36 10.89
C ALA A 274 11.39 -14.18 12.40
N LEU A 275 10.76 -13.17 13.00
CA LEU A 275 10.89 -12.81 14.41
C LEU A 275 9.74 -13.33 15.29
N LEU A 276 8.72 -13.95 14.69
CA LEU A 276 7.51 -14.39 15.41
C LEU A 276 7.85 -15.44 16.46
N LYS A 277 7.53 -15.10 17.72
CA LYS A 277 7.51 -16.01 18.86
C LYS A 277 6.24 -15.74 19.66
N SER A 278 5.74 -16.74 20.38
CA SER A 278 4.54 -16.55 21.19
C SER A 278 4.52 -17.55 22.34
N GLU A 279 3.99 -17.13 23.48
CA GLU A 279 3.67 -18.04 24.58
C GLU A 279 2.42 -18.89 24.28
N HIS A 280 1.61 -18.50 23.29
CA HIS A 280 0.36 -19.16 22.93
C HIS A 280 0.50 -20.16 21.77
N PHE A 281 1.63 -20.13 21.06
CA PHE A 281 1.95 -21.05 19.98
C PHE A 281 3.31 -21.69 20.21
N THR A 282 3.40 -22.98 19.96
CA THR A 282 4.72 -23.64 19.90
C THR A 282 5.49 -23.22 18.64
N ASP A 283 6.81 -23.36 18.64
CA ASP A 283 7.65 -23.06 17.46
C ASP A 283 7.22 -23.85 16.21
N ASP A 284 6.77 -25.10 16.40
CA ASP A 284 6.24 -25.95 15.33
C ASP A 284 4.91 -25.41 14.78
N GLU A 285 4.04 -24.88 15.64
CA GLU A 285 2.79 -24.24 15.21
C GLU A 285 3.05 -22.93 14.47
N ILE A 286 3.99 -22.10 14.93
CA ILE A 286 4.38 -20.88 14.21
C ILE A 286 4.87 -21.24 12.80
N LYS A 287 5.71 -22.28 12.66
CA LYS A 287 6.13 -22.78 11.34
C LYS A 287 4.97 -23.23 10.47
N LYS A 288 3.90 -23.77 11.05
CA LYS A 288 2.67 -24.17 10.33
C LYS A 288 1.80 -22.99 9.90
N LEU A 289 1.91 -21.84 10.57
CA LEU A 289 1.19 -20.62 10.20
C LEU A 289 1.78 -19.90 8.99
N LEU A 290 3.07 -20.09 8.70
CA LEU A 290 3.77 -19.38 7.62
C LEU A 290 3.41 -19.89 6.21
N PRO A 291 3.26 -19.00 5.22
CA PRO A 291 3.24 -17.53 5.34
C PRO A 291 1.91 -17.02 5.94
N ILE A 292 1.98 -15.93 6.72
CA ILE A 292 0.84 -15.32 7.40
C ILE A 292 -0.12 -14.71 6.38
N ILE A 293 0.41 -13.81 5.54
CA ILE A 293 -0.33 -13.15 4.47
C ILE A 293 -0.42 -14.10 3.27
N ASP A 294 -1.63 -14.29 2.75
CA ASP A 294 -1.82 -14.92 1.44
C ASP A 294 -1.62 -13.88 0.33
N GLU A 295 -0.58 -14.05 -0.48
CA GLU A 295 -0.19 -13.10 -1.53
C GLU A 295 -1.30 -12.87 -2.57
N LYS A 296 -2.15 -13.90 -2.79
CA LYS A 296 -3.28 -13.86 -3.73
C LYS A 296 -4.57 -13.27 -3.12
N GLY A 297 -4.57 -12.94 -1.83
CA GLY A 297 -5.72 -12.31 -1.18
C GLY A 297 -5.91 -10.86 -1.60
N SER A 298 -7.15 -10.34 -1.51
CA SER A 298 -7.41 -8.90 -1.58
C SER A 298 -6.76 -8.17 -0.40
N ASP A 299 -6.66 -6.84 -0.50
CA ASP A 299 -6.19 -5.96 0.58
C ASP A 299 -6.84 -6.28 1.95
N SER A 300 -8.15 -6.52 1.91
CA SER A 300 -9.02 -6.82 3.03
C SER A 300 -8.77 -8.22 3.60
N ALA A 301 -8.49 -9.21 2.73
CA ALA A 301 -8.13 -10.55 3.15
C ALA A 301 -6.79 -10.54 3.91
N LYS A 302 -5.85 -9.73 3.44
CA LYS A 302 -4.52 -9.60 4.02
C LYS A 302 -4.57 -8.86 5.36
N LEU A 303 -5.40 -7.83 5.46
CA LEU A 303 -5.73 -7.18 6.74
C LEU A 303 -6.32 -8.18 7.74
N ASP A 304 -7.31 -9.00 7.33
CA ASP A 304 -7.91 -10.05 8.18
C ASP A 304 -6.87 -11.09 8.67
N ASN A 305 -5.91 -11.48 7.83
CA ASN A 305 -4.86 -12.43 8.21
C ASN A 305 -3.97 -11.90 9.33
N VAL A 306 -3.60 -10.61 9.27
CA VAL A 306 -2.76 -9.99 10.30
C VAL A 306 -3.57 -9.75 11.57
N ILE A 307 -4.84 -9.30 11.46
CA ILE A 307 -5.74 -9.17 12.61
C ILE A 307 -5.87 -10.50 13.35
N GLU A 308 -6.15 -11.59 12.62
CA GLU A 308 -6.30 -12.91 13.21
C GLU A 308 -5.02 -13.39 13.90
N LEU A 309 -3.85 -13.19 13.29
CA LEU A 309 -2.56 -13.51 13.92
C LEU A 309 -2.41 -12.79 15.26
N LEU A 310 -2.72 -11.50 15.32
CA LEU A 310 -2.53 -10.66 16.51
C LEU A 310 -3.53 -11.01 17.62
N VAL A 311 -4.79 -11.28 17.26
CA VAL A 311 -5.82 -11.71 18.20
C VAL A 311 -5.49 -13.10 18.76
N MET A 312 -5.16 -14.06 17.90
CA MET A 312 -4.76 -15.39 18.35
C MET A 312 -3.44 -15.37 19.14
N GLY A 313 -2.58 -14.39 18.85
CA GLY A 313 -1.35 -14.05 19.58
C GLY A 313 -1.57 -13.44 20.96
N GLY A 314 -2.82 -13.20 21.39
CA GLY A 314 -3.17 -12.85 22.77
C GLY A 314 -3.75 -11.46 22.98
N ARG A 315 -3.74 -10.59 21.95
CA ARG A 315 -4.31 -9.25 22.06
C ARG A 315 -5.82 -9.27 21.92
N SER A 316 -6.50 -8.36 22.61
CA SER A 316 -7.93 -8.16 22.40
C SER A 316 -8.19 -7.57 21.01
N LEU A 317 -9.34 -7.89 20.39
CA LEU A 317 -9.67 -7.35 19.07
C LEU A 317 -9.69 -5.80 19.04
N PRO A 318 -10.21 -5.07 20.05
CA PRO A 318 -10.09 -3.60 20.09
C PRO A 318 -8.64 -3.09 20.11
N HIS A 319 -7.75 -3.76 20.84
CA HIS A 319 -6.32 -3.43 20.85
C HIS A 319 -5.71 -3.59 19.45
N VAL A 320 -5.99 -4.71 18.79
CA VAL A 320 -5.53 -4.95 17.41
C VAL A 320 -6.02 -3.88 16.46
N MET A 321 -7.30 -3.48 16.56
CA MET A 321 -7.84 -2.40 15.72
C MET A 321 -7.18 -1.05 16.02
N MET A 322 -6.91 -0.71 17.29
CA MET A 322 -6.17 0.52 17.66
C MET A 322 -4.73 0.53 17.16
N MET A 323 -4.09 -0.65 17.04
CA MET A 323 -2.73 -0.78 16.55
C MET A 323 -2.64 -0.70 15.02
N MET A 324 -3.55 -1.36 14.31
CA MET A 324 -3.52 -1.43 12.83
C MET A 324 -4.18 -0.22 12.16
N ILE A 325 -5.23 0.33 12.77
CA ILE A 325 -5.99 1.49 12.27
C ILE A 325 -6.01 2.57 13.39
N PRO A 326 -4.84 3.15 13.73
CA PRO A 326 -4.74 4.12 14.82
C PRO A 326 -5.43 5.44 14.47
N GLU A 327 -5.99 6.11 15.48
CA GLU A 327 -6.44 7.49 15.32
C GLU A 327 -5.24 8.43 15.11
N ALA A 328 -5.48 9.61 14.54
CA ALA A 328 -4.43 10.62 14.42
C ALA A 328 -4.08 11.15 15.82
N TRP A 329 -2.83 10.98 16.25
CA TRP A 329 -2.40 11.24 17.64
C TRP A 329 -1.26 12.23 17.75
N GLU A 330 -0.42 12.31 16.72
CA GLU A 330 0.85 13.03 16.70
C GLU A 330 0.65 14.51 17.03
N LYS A 331 -0.36 15.14 16.42
CA LYS A 331 -0.69 16.57 16.56
C LYS A 331 -1.89 16.87 17.48
N ASP A 332 -2.50 15.85 18.10
CA ASP A 332 -3.70 16.03 18.95
C ASP A 332 -3.35 16.47 20.39
N LYS A 333 -3.44 17.77 20.65
CA LYS A 333 -3.10 18.36 21.96
C LYS A 333 -4.07 17.99 23.09
N ASP A 334 -5.27 17.52 22.78
CA ASP A 334 -6.31 17.19 23.76
C ASP A 334 -6.29 15.70 24.16
N MET A 335 -5.42 14.91 23.51
CA MET A 335 -5.23 13.48 23.80
C MET A 335 -4.60 13.26 25.19
N SER A 336 -5.15 12.30 25.96
CA SER A 336 -4.59 11.93 27.26
C SER A 336 -3.16 11.36 27.13
N PRO A 337 -2.29 11.56 28.14
CA PRO A 337 -0.90 11.08 28.10
C PRO A 337 -0.80 9.56 27.91
N GLU A 338 -1.65 8.78 28.55
CA GLU A 338 -1.65 7.32 28.48
C GLU A 338 -1.99 6.85 27.06
N LYS A 339 -2.98 7.49 26.44
CA LYS A 339 -3.42 7.18 25.07
C LYS A 339 -2.36 7.57 24.05
N ARG A 340 -1.74 8.74 24.22
CA ARG A 340 -0.60 9.17 23.39
C ARG A 340 0.56 8.19 23.50
N ALA A 341 0.93 7.80 24.72
CA ALA A 341 1.99 6.83 24.97
C ALA A 341 1.67 5.46 24.34
N PHE A 342 0.41 5.01 24.37
CA PHE A 342 0.00 3.79 23.68
C PHE A 342 0.26 3.87 22.17
N TYR A 343 -0.16 4.94 21.50
CA TYR A 343 0.02 5.05 20.04
C TYR A 343 1.47 5.27 19.64
N GLU A 344 2.23 6.05 20.42
CA GLU A 344 3.66 6.25 20.17
C GLU A 344 4.43 4.93 20.30
N TYR A 345 4.13 4.14 21.35
CA TYR A 345 4.70 2.80 21.53
C TYR A 345 4.36 1.87 20.36
N HIS A 346 3.09 1.81 19.95
CA HIS A 346 2.66 0.93 18.87
C HIS A 346 3.12 1.42 17.49
N GLY A 347 3.34 2.73 17.33
CA GLY A 347 3.96 3.31 16.14
C GLY A 347 5.39 2.81 15.92
N ALA A 348 6.13 2.44 16.97
CA ALA A 348 7.44 1.78 16.82
C ALA A 348 7.35 0.30 16.40
N ILE A 349 6.16 -0.31 16.43
CA ILE A 349 5.93 -1.75 16.19
C ILE A 349 5.24 -2.00 14.85
N MET A 350 4.27 -1.16 14.49
CA MET A 350 3.38 -1.37 13.36
C MET A 350 3.08 -0.03 12.68
N GLU A 351 3.33 0.03 11.38
CA GLU A 351 2.86 1.09 10.52
C GLU A 351 1.33 1.03 10.36
N PRO A 352 0.64 2.17 10.28
CA PRO A 352 -0.79 2.19 9.99
C PRO A 352 -1.13 1.50 8.66
N TRP A 353 -2.16 0.66 8.66
CA TRP A 353 -2.79 0.16 7.45
C TRP A 353 -3.76 1.21 6.94
N ASP A 354 -3.22 2.18 6.21
CA ASP A 354 -3.93 3.40 5.83
C ASP A 354 -4.79 3.22 4.58
N GLY A 355 -5.72 4.17 4.39
CA GLY A 355 -6.68 4.21 3.31
C GLY A 355 -8.11 4.37 3.80
N PRO A 356 -9.07 4.69 2.91
CA PRO A 356 -10.47 4.83 3.29
C PRO A 356 -10.97 3.50 3.85
N ALA A 357 -11.45 3.46 5.10
CA ALA A 357 -11.85 2.20 5.71
C ALA A 357 -13.02 2.39 6.67
N SER A 358 -14.06 1.57 6.47
CA SER A 358 -15.06 1.27 7.49
C SER A 358 -15.01 -0.22 7.75
N VAL A 359 -14.35 -0.61 8.83
CA VAL A 359 -14.11 -2.01 9.19
C VAL A 359 -15.07 -2.40 10.29
N ALA A 360 -16.04 -3.25 9.96
CA ALA A 360 -16.84 -3.96 10.95
C ALA A 360 -16.10 -5.25 11.35
N PHE A 361 -16.07 -5.57 12.64
CA PHE A 361 -15.28 -6.68 13.16
C PHE A 361 -16.01 -7.44 14.27
N THR A 362 -15.73 -8.73 14.42
CA THR A 362 -16.27 -9.58 15.49
C THR A 362 -15.40 -10.81 15.73
N ASP A 363 -15.35 -11.27 16.98
CA ASP A 363 -14.81 -12.58 17.37
C ASP A 363 -15.92 -13.57 17.81
N GLY A 364 -17.19 -13.17 17.65
CA GLY A 364 -18.36 -13.92 18.11
C GLY A 364 -18.83 -13.56 19.52
N GLU A 365 -18.02 -12.89 20.35
CA GLU A 365 -18.37 -12.44 21.71
C GLU A 365 -18.53 -10.92 21.79
N ILE A 366 -17.78 -10.19 20.97
CA ILE A 366 -17.95 -8.77 20.72
C ILE A 366 -18.22 -8.53 19.25
N ILE A 367 -18.89 -7.43 18.94
CA ILE A 367 -19.02 -6.92 17.58
C ILE A 367 -18.86 -5.41 17.60
N GLY A 368 -18.17 -4.88 16.61
CA GLY A 368 -17.90 -3.46 16.54
C GLY A 368 -17.59 -2.98 15.14
N ALA A 369 -17.30 -1.69 15.05
CA ALA A 369 -16.73 -1.09 13.87
C ALA A 369 -15.81 0.07 14.22
N THR A 370 -14.84 0.29 13.36
CA THR A 370 -13.97 1.46 13.38
C THR A 370 -13.90 2.09 12.01
N LEU A 371 -13.64 3.38 11.98
CA LEU A 371 -13.31 4.10 10.76
C LEU A 371 -11.80 4.29 10.66
N ASP A 372 -11.33 4.56 9.45
CA ASP A 372 -10.00 5.12 9.22
C ASP A 372 -9.82 6.47 9.94
N ARG A 373 -8.58 6.91 10.05
CA ARG A 373 -8.21 8.17 10.73
C ARG A 373 -8.88 9.41 10.17
N ASN A 374 -9.28 9.39 8.90
CA ASN A 374 -9.90 10.50 8.19
C ASN A 374 -11.43 10.36 8.15
N GLY A 375 -11.96 9.17 8.44
CA GLY A 375 -13.39 8.84 8.40
C GLY A 375 -13.97 8.98 6.99
N LEU A 376 -13.27 8.45 5.99
CA LEU A 376 -13.60 8.59 4.57
C LEU A 376 -14.79 7.74 4.14
N ARG A 377 -15.25 6.82 5.00
CA ARG A 377 -16.39 5.92 4.74
C ARG A 377 -17.52 6.14 5.75
N PRO A 378 -18.80 6.09 5.31
CA PRO A 378 -19.93 6.32 6.19
C PRO A 378 -20.22 5.08 7.05
N SER A 379 -20.58 5.31 8.32
CA SER A 379 -21.15 4.29 9.21
C SER A 379 -22.17 4.92 10.16
N ARG A 380 -23.39 4.37 10.17
CA ARG A 380 -24.55 4.84 10.94
C ARG A 380 -25.06 3.72 11.82
N TYR A 381 -25.55 4.05 13.02
CA TYR A 381 -26.15 3.05 13.90
C TYR A 381 -27.46 3.53 14.53
N GLN A 382 -28.31 2.56 14.87
CA GLN A 382 -29.56 2.76 15.59
C GLN A 382 -29.80 1.62 16.58
N LEU A 383 -30.19 1.96 17.81
CA LEU A 383 -30.54 1.02 18.88
C LEU A 383 -32.03 1.16 19.19
N THR A 384 -32.72 0.04 19.27
CA THR A 384 -34.14 -0.04 19.64
C THR A 384 -34.34 -0.24 21.15
N ASP A 385 -35.58 -0.14 21.60
CA ASP A 385 -36.01 -0.40 22.98
C ASP A 385 -35.99 -1.90 23.35
N ASP A 386 -36.14 -2.78 22.36
CA ASP A 386 -35.99 -4.23 22.47
C ASP A 386 -34.53 -4.72 22.31
N ASP A 387 -33.56 -3.84 22.57
CA ASP A 387 -32.12 -4.18 22.64
C ASP A 387 -31.52 -4.67 21.30
N ILE A 388 -32.17 -4.38 20.16
CA ILE A 388 -31.64 -4.65 18.82
C ILE A 388 -30.84 -3.43 18.35
N LEU A 389 -29.59 -3.67 17.98
CA LEU A 389 -28.69 -2.68 17.43
C LEU A 389 -28.37 -3.00 15.99
N VAL A 390 -28.50 -2.01 15.13
CA VAL A 390 -28.16 -2.09 13.72
C VAL A 390 -27.09 -1.05 13.44
N MET A 391 -25.99 -1.47 12.81
CA MET A 391 -24.97 -0.58 12.25
C MET A 391 -24.83 -0.90 10.77
N ALA A 392 -24.82 0.11 9.91
CA ALA A 392 -24.54 -0.09 8.50
C ALA A 392 -23.95 1.17 7.86
N SER A 393 -23.42 1.00 6.65
CA SER A 393 -22.99 2.10 5.78
C SER A 393 -24.10 3.12 5.49
N GLU A 394 -25.37 2.75 5.61
CA GLU A 394 -26.53 3.63 5.47
C GLU A 394 -27.54 3.48 6.63
N ALA A 395 -28.27 4.54 6.94
CA ALA A 395 -29.26 4.52 8.02
C ALA A 395 -30.60 3.84 7.63
N GLY A 396 -30.91 3.77 6.33
CA GLY A 396 -32.21 3.31 5.81
C GLY A 396 -32.34 1.80 5.62
N VAL A 397 -31.36 1.02 6.08
CA VAL A 397 -31.24 -0.41 5.78
C VAL A 397 -32.25 -1.31 6.48
N LEU A 398 -32.81 -0.87 7.61
CA LEU A 398 -33.86 -1.59 8.35
C LEU A 398 -34.84 -0.56 8.92
N ARG A 399 -36.14 -0.81 8.72
CA ARG A 399 -37.21 0.10 9.17
C ARG A 399 -37.72 -0.32 10.54
N PHE A 400 -37.54 0.57 11.52
CA PHE A 400 -38.14 0.46 12.84
C PHE A 400 -39.15 1.58 13.07
N PRO A 401 -40.26 1.33 13.79
CA PRO A 401 -41.16 2.40 14.23
C PRO A 401 -40.37 3.46 15.03
N PRO A 402 -40.51 4.77 14.76
CA PRO A 402 -39.75 5.82 15.44
C PRO A 402 -39.81 5.75 16.97
N GLU A 403 -40.96 5.35 17.52
CA GLU A 403 -41.20 5.19 18.96
C GLU A 403 -40.37 4.07 19.61
N LYS A 404 -39.92 3.08 18.84
CA LYS A 404 -39.03 2.02 19.31
C LYS A 404 -37.57 2.42 19.31
N ILE A 405 -37.20 3.55 18.71
CA ILE A 405 -35.78 3.90 18.53
C ILE A 405 -35.28 4.66 19.75
N LYS A 406 -34.40 4.01 20.51
CA LYS A 406 -33.77 4.55 21.73
C LYS A 406 -32.60 5.47 21.43
N LEU A 407 -31.78 5.15 20.42
CA LEU A 407 -30.59 5.92 20.07
C LEU A 407 -30.35 5.87 18.56
N LYS A 408 -29.90 6.98 17.96
CA LYS A 408 -29.35 7.05 16.60
C LYS A 408 -28.04 7.81 16.61
N GLY A 409 -27.07 7.35 15.83
CA GLY A 409 -25.76 8.00 15.75
C GLY A 409 -25.00 7.66 14.47
N ARG A 410 -23.76 8.16 14.43
CA ARG A 410 -22.77 7.86 13.39
C ARG A 410 -21.41 7.61 14.03
N LEU A 411 -20.59 6.79 13.39
CA LEU A 411 -19.18 6.69 13.76
C LEU A 411 -18.46 7.99 13.38
N GLN A 412 -17.41 8.30 14.11
CA GLN A 412 -16.58 9.49 13.92
C GLN A 412 -15.14 9.04 13.65
N PRO A 413 -14.34 9.80 12.88
CA PRO A 413 -12.94 9.49 12.65
C PRO A 413 -12.20 9.23 13.97
N GLY A 414 -11.38 8.19 13.99
CA GLY A 414 -10.60 7.78 15.17
C GLY A 414 -11.40 7.12 16.30
N ARG A 415 -12.74 7.17 16.32
CA ARG A 415 -13.56 6.54 17.37
C ARG A 415 -13.97 5.12 17.03
N MET A 416 -13.90 4.24 18.02
CA MET A 416 -14.34 2.86 17.93
C MET A 416 -15.75 2.69 18.50
N PHE A 417 -16.55 1.87 17.84
CA PHE A 417 -17.88 1.49 18.31
C PHE A 417 -17.88 0.00 18.62
N VAL A 418 -18.00 -0.40 19.89
CA VAL A 418 -17.96 -1.81 20.30
C VAL A 418 -19.15 -2.17 21.18
N VAL A 419 -19.69 -3.35 20.93
CA VAL A 419 -20.76 -3.98 21.71
C VAL A 419 -20.21 -5.26 22.30
N SER A 420 -20.31 -5.38 23.61
CA SER A 420 -19.98 -6.63 24.30
C SER A 420 -21.27 -7.39 24.60
N LEU A 421 -21.42 -8.58 24.01
CA LEU A 421 -22.58 -9.43 24.26
C LEU A 421 -22.54 -10.02 25.67
N ALA A 422 -21.33 -10.19 26.24
CA ALA A 422 -21.12 -10.64 27.61
C ALA A 422 -21.51 -9.56 28.64
N GLU A 423 -21.15 -8.29 28.39
CA GLU A 423 -21.53 -7.17 29.28
C GLU A 423 -22.95 -6.65 28.99
N GLY A 424 -23.55 -7.00 27.85
CA GLY A 424 -24.92 -6.64 27.52
C GLY A 424 -25.12 -5.18 27.10
N ARG A 425 -24.05 -4.49 26.65
CA ARG A 425 -24.07 -3.04 26.40
C ARG A 425 -23.10 -2.59 25.31
N ILE A 426 -23.31 -1.37 24.82
CA ILE A 426 -22.33 -0.62 24.02
C ILE A 426 -21.25 -0.10 24.98
N ILE A 427 -19.99 -0.40 24.70
CA ILE A 427 -18.84 0.09 25.48
C ILE A 427 -18.44 1.46 24.90
N PRO A 428 -18.35 2.53 25.72
CA PRO A 428 -17.87 3.83 25.26
C PRO A 428 -16.43 3.78 24.75
N ASP A 429 -16.12 4.55 23.70
CA ASP A 429 -14.77 4.65 23.09
C ASP A 429 -13.68 4.95 24.12
N ASP A 430 -13.90 5.96 24.98
CA ASP A 430 -12.95 6.36 26.01
C ASP A 430 -12.68 5.23 27.02
N GLU A 431 -13.70 4.41 27.35
CA GLU A 431 -13.54 3.27 28.26
C GLU A 431 -12.69 2.17 27.61
N ILE A 432 -12.93 1.86 26.33
CA ILE A 432 -12.16 0.87 25.56
C ILE A 432 -10.70 1.30 25.49
N LYS A 433 -10.46 2.51 25.00
CA LYS A 433 -9.12 3.04 24.76
C LYS A 433 -8.35 3.22 26.05
N HIS A 434 -8.99 3.72 27.12
CA HIS A 434 -8.35 3.79 28.42
C HIS A 434 -7.97 2.39 28.92
N ARG A 435 -8.91 1.42 28.86
CA ARG A 435 -8.64 0.04 29.30
C ARG A 435 -7.46 -0.58 28.56
N VAL A 436 -7.30 -0.33 27.26
CA VAL A 436 -6.19 -0.81 26.43
C VAL A 436 -4.90 -0.02 26.71
N ALA A 437 -4.96 1.31 26.73
CA ALA A 437 -3.81 2.18 26.92
C ALA A 437 -3.17 2.06 28.31
N THR A 438 -3.91 1.56 29.32
CA THR A 438 -3.39 1.35 30.67
C THR A 438 -3.06 -0.11 31.00
N GLN A 439 -3.07 -1.03 30.02
CA GLN A 439 -2.74 -2.44 30.28
C GLN A 439 -1.28 -2.65 30.68
N LYS A 440 -0.39 -1.80 30.14
CA LYS A 440 1.04 -1.81 30.36
C LYS A 440 1.55 -0.39 30.60
N PRO A 441 2.71 -0.22 31.24
CA PRO A 441 3.27 1.10 31.52
C PRO A 441 3.97 1.69 30.28
N TYR A 442 3.25 1.87 29.18
CA TYR A 442 3.83 2.32 27.90
C TYR A 442 4.57 3.66 28.03
N GLY A 443 4.03 4.61 28.81
CA GLY A 443 4.68 5.90 29.05
C GLY A 443 6.04 5.76 29.74
N GLN A 444 6.13 4.91 30.76
CA GLN A 444 7.40 4.63 31.43
C GLN A 444 8.42 3.98 30.48
N TRP A 445 7.97 3.01 29.66
CA TRP A 445 8.84 2.37 28.67
C TRP A 445 9.37 3.35 27.62
N LEU A 446 8.56 4.31 27.19
CA LEU A 446 8.99 5.36 26.26
C LEU A 446 9.99 6.31 26.93
N GLU A 447 9.70 6.79 28.15
CA GLU A 447 10.62 7.68 28.88
C GLU A 447 12.00 7.05 29.13
N GLU A 448 12.04 5.75 29.45
CA GLU A 448 13.29 5.04 29.73
C GLU A 448 14.03 4.58 28.46
N GLY A 449 13.29 4.24 27.40
CA GLY A 449 13.84 3.58 26.21
C GLY A 449 14.08 4.48 25.00
N LYS A 450 13.32 5.57 24.84
CA LYS A 450 13.34 6.43 23.66
C LYS A 450 14.66 7.19 23.55
N ILE A 451 15.21 7.23 22.33
CA ILE A 451 16.40 8.01 22.03
C ILE A 451 16.00 9.16 21.11
N GLU A 452 16.05 10.39 21.64
CA GLU A 452 15.91 11.58 20.81
C GLU A 452 17.25 11.95 20.19
N LEU A 453 17.26 12.19 18.88
CA LEU A 453 18.47 12.53 18.13
C LEU A 453 19.14 13.81 18.67
N SER A 454 18.35 14.80 19.09
CA SER A 454 18.84 16.06 19.67
C SER A 454 19.62 15.88 20.97
N ASN A 455 19.39 14.77 21.68
CA ASN A 455 20.07 14.46 22.94
C ASN A 455 21.42 13.74 22.71
N LEU A 456 21.77 13.42 21.46
CA LEU A 456 23.06 12.85 21.10
C LEU A 456 24.06 13.97 20.77
N THR A 457 25.24 13.92 21.39
CA THR A 457 26.29 14.90 21.14
C THR A 457 27.00 14.60 19.82
N PRO A 458 27.07 15.56 18.87
CA PRO A 458 27.84 15.36 17.65
C PRO A 458 29.33 15.25 18.02
N PRO A 459 30.06 14.23 17.55
CA PRO A 459 31.41 13.95 18.03
C PRO A 459 32.46 14.93 17.49
N ARG A 460 32.17 15.65 16.40
CA ARG A 460 33.08 16.61 15.75
C ARG A 460 32.31 17.71 15.04
N GLU A 461 32.92 18.89 14.94
CA GLU A 461 32.46 19.95 14.04
C GLU A 461 32.65 19.52 12.57
N ILE A 462 31.58 19.63 11.79
CA ILE A 462 31.61 19.37 10.35
C ILE A 462 32.12 20.64 9.65
N LYS A 463 33.27 20.54 8.99
CA LYS A 463 33.82 21.65 8.21
C LYS A 463 33.19 21.70 6.83
N GLN A 464 32.83 22.91 6.41
CA GLN A 464 32.39 23.16 5.04
C GLN A 464 33.52 22.82 4.05
N PRO A 465 33.24 22.07 2.97
CA PRO A 465 34.24 21.80 1.94
C PRO A 465 34.55 23.07 1.13
N PRO A 466 35.73 23.14 0.49
CA PRO A 466 36.05 24.26 -0.39
C PRO A 466 35.17 24.24 -1.65
N PRO A 467 34.85 25.41 -2.26
CA PRO A 467 33.94 25.51 -3.41
C PRO A 467 34.31 24.65 -4.63
N GLU A 468 35.60 24.46 -4.90
CA GLU A 468 36.09 23.62 -6.00
C GLU A 468 35.67 22.15 -5.84
N THR A 469 35.63 21.66 -4.60
CA THR A 469 35.17 20.30 -4.28
C THR A 469 33.66 20.19 -4.44
N VAL A 470 32.91 21.24 -4.11
CA VAL A 470 31.45 21.29 -4.30
C VAL A 470 31.12 21.22 -5.79
N LEU A 471 31.78 22.03 -6.63
CA LEU A 471 31.57 22.03 -8.08
C LEU A 471 31.84 20.64 -8.70
N LYS A 472 32.92 19.98 -8.28
CA LYS A 472 33.25 18.64 -8.76
C LYS A 472 32.17 17.62 -8.40
N ARG A 473 31.64 17.67 -7.17
CA ARG A 473 30.53 16.81 -6.72
C ARG A 473 29.23 17.13 -7.45
N GLN A 474 28.93 18.40 -7.69
CA GLN A 474 27.77 18.81 -8.49
C GLN A 474 27.81 18.20 -9.90
N LYS A 475 28.96 18.25 -10.57
CA LYS A 475 29.15 17.59 -11.88
C LYS A 475 28.95 16.08 -11.81
N LEU A 476 29.57 15.44 -10.81
CA LEU A 476 29.50 13.99 -10.61
C LEU A 476 28.06 13.49 -10.45
N PHE A 477 27.24 14.21 -9.67
CA PHE A 477 25.86 13.84 -9.38
C PHE A 477 24.83 14.49 -10.33
N GLY A 478 25.29 15.13 -11.39
CA GLY A 478 24.44 15.66 -12.47
C GLY A 478 23.59 16.87 -12.08
N TYR A 479 24.08 17.73 -11.17
CA TYR A 479 23.43 19.02 -10.90
C TYR A 479 23.58 19.94 -12.09
N THR A 480 22.52 20.66 -12.42
CA THR A 480 22.52 21.67 -13.48
C THR A 480 22.27 23.08 -12.93
N LEU A 481 22.64 24.12 -13.69
CA LEU A 481 22.26 25.50 -13.35
C LEU A 481 20.74 25.69 -13.32
N GLU A 482 19.99 24.90 -14.09
CA GLU A 482 18.54 24.87 -14.06
C GLU A 482 18.03 24.36 -12.71
N ASP A 483 18.59 23.28 -12.17
CA ASP A 483 18.25 22.73 -10.85
C ASP A 483 18.48 23.78 -9.76
N LEU A 484 19.63 24.47 -9.79
CA LEU A 484 19.98 25.47 -8.79
C LEU A 484 19.03 26.67 -8.83
N LYS A 485 18.75 27.19 -10.02
CA LYS A 485 17.98 28.43 -10.20
C LYS A 485 16.48 28.23 -10.11
N ILE A 486 15.96 27.18 -10.74
CA ILE A 486 14.52 26.93 -10.86
C ILE A 486 14.00 26.15 -9.67
N LEU A 487 14.75 25.15 -9.16
CA LEU A 487 14.25 24.25 -8.11
C LEU A 487 14.75 24.62 -6.72
N MET A 488 16.07 24.64 -6.52
CA MET A 488 16.67 24.80 -5.19
C MET A 488 16.50 26.23 -4.65
N SER A 489 16.67 27.25 -5.51
CA SER A 489 16.55 28.64 -5.08
C SER A 489 15.18 28.98 -4.47
N PRO A 490 14.02 28.61 -5.06
CA PRO A 490 12.72 28.77 -4.40
C PRO A 490 12.59 28.02 -3.07
N MET A 491 13.08 26.78 -2.99
CA MET A 491 13.05 25.97 -1.76
C MET A 491 13.77 26.68 -0.61
N VAL A 492 14.95 27.23 -0.87
CA VAL A 492 15.74 27.93 0.15
C VAL A 492 15.18 29.32 0.46
N ASN A 493 14.73 30.05 -0.56
CA ASN A 493 14.27 31.44 -0.38
C ASN A 493 12.90 31.54 0.29
N ASN A 494 12.00 30.59 0.01
CA ASN A 494 10.60 30.66 0.41
C ASN A 494 10.20 29.51 1.36
N GLY A 495 11.01 28.46 1.48
CA GLY A 495 10.64 27.26 2.23
C GLY A 495 9.55 26.43 1.54
N GLU A 496 9.44 26.56 0.22
CA GLU A 496 8.41 25.92 -0.62
C GLU A 496 9.03 25.49 -1.96
N GLU A 497 8.53 24.41 -2.53
CA GLU A 497 8.97 23.92 -3.84
C GLU A 497 8.68 24.92 -4.97
N ALA A 498 9.36 24.74 -6.10
CA ALA A 498 9.13 25.55 -7.28
C ALA A 498 7.75 25.31 -7.90
N LEU A 499 7.10 26.39 -8.36
CA LEU A 499 5.90 26.32 -9.18
C LEU A 499 6.27 26.53 -10.64
N GLY A 500 5.68 25.70 -11.51
CA GLY A 500 5.80 25.76 -12.96
C GLY A 500 4.43 25.75 -13.65
N SER A 501 4.43 25.81 -14.97
CA SER A 501 3.22 25.72 -15.80
C SER A 501 3.53 25.05 -17.14
N MET A 502 2.49 24.76 -17.93
CA MET A 502 2.53 23.91 -19.14
C MET A 502 2.77 22.42 -18.82
N GLY A 503 2.64 21.56 -19.84
CA GLY A 503 2.91 20.13 -19.72
C GLY A 503 4.41 19.82 -19.86
N ASN A 504 4.83 18.63 -19.41
CA ASN A 504 6.16 18.12 -19.69
C ASN A 504 6.21 17.59 -21.13
N ASP A 505 6.97 18.26 -21.99
CA ASP A 505 7.14 17.92 -23.40
C ASP A 505 8.58 17.50 -23.74
N ALA A 506 9.43 17.33 -22.72
CA ALA A 506 10.77 16.76 -22.84
C ALA A 506 10.72 15.25 -23.17
N ALA A 507 11.81 14.71 -23.69
CA ALA A 507 11.96 13.28 -23.94
C ALA A 507 11.73 12.46 -22.65
N LEU A 508 11.11 11.28 -22.79
CA LEU A 508 11.11 10.29 -21.71
C LEU A 508 12.56 9.88 -21.39
N ALA A 509 12.85 9.55 -20.12
CA ALA A 509 14.21 9.29 -19.67
C ALA A 509 14.93 8.23 -20.53
N VAL A 510 14.24 7.13 -20.84
CA VAL A 510 14.74 6.03 -21.70
C VAL A 510 14.97 6.42 -23.16
N LEU A 511 14.40 7.54 -23.62
CA LEU A 511 14.53 8.05 -24.98
C LEU A 511 15.45 9.28 -25.09
N SER A 512 15.98 9.75 -23.96
CA SER A 512 16.88 10.90 -23.90
C SER A 512 18.26 10.56 -24.47
N ASP A 513 18.91 11.54 -25.11
CA ASP A 513 20.32 11.44 -25.53
C ASP A 513 21.30 11.92 -24.45
N LYS A 514 20.79 12.34 -23.30
CA LYS A 514 21.53 12.75 -22.09
C LYS A 514 21.56 11.61 -21.07
N SER A 515 22.61 11.61 -20.26
CA SER A 515 22.74 10.73 -19.09
C SER A 515 21.72 11.14 -18.01
N ARG A 516 20.60 10.44 -17.93
CA ARG A 516 19.49 10.74 -17.00
C ARG A 516 19.76 10.21 -15.61
N ASN A 517 19.17 10.83 -14.60
CA ASN A 517 19.21 10.23 -13.27
C ASN A 517 18.21 9.07 -13.21
N LEU A 518 18.54 8.01 -12.46
CA LEU A 518 17.65 6.88 -12.25
C LEU A 518 16.28 7.29 -11.69
N PHE A 519 16.21 8.38 -10.90
CA PHE A 519 14.94 8.92 -10.41
C PHE A 519 13.96 9.27 -11.55
N ASP A 520 14.44 9.70 -12.73
CA ASP A 520 13.61 10.14 -13.85
C ASP A 520 12.82 9.02 -14.53
N TYR A 521 13.21 7.76 -14.30
CA TYR A 521 12.54 6.57 -14.84
C TYR A 521 11.28 6.19 -14.05
N PHE A 522 11.04 6.83 -12.91
CA PHE A 522 9.90 6.53 -12.04
C PHE A 522 8.88 7.65 -12.06
N HIS A 523 7.60 7.28 -12.05
CA HIS A 523 6.49 8.21 -11.99
C HIS A 523 5.63 7.93 -10.77
N GLN A 524 5.27 8.98 -10.04
CA GLN A 524 4.41 8.90 -8.85
C GLN A 524 3.03 8.38 -9.24
N LEU A 525 2.58 7.31 -8.59
CA LEU A 525 1.19 6.90 -8.65
C LEU A 525 0.32 7.89 -7.85
N PHE A 526 -0.95 7.97 -8.20
CA PHE A 526 -1.91 8.82 -7.51
C PHE A 526 -3.30 8.19 -7.57
N ALA A 527 -4.10 8.49 -6.55
CA ALA A 527 -5.43 7.95 -6.39
C ALA A 527 -6.41 8.59 -7.38
N GLN A 528 -7.22 7.76 -8.04
CA GLN A 528 -8.32 8.20 -8.89
C GLN A 528 -9.51 7.27 -8.68
N VAL A 529 -10.68 7.84 -8.36
CA VAL A 529 -11.96 7.13 -8.18
C VAL A 529 -12.01 6.18 -6.97
N THR A 530 -11.09 5.23 -6.86
CA THR A 530 -11.11 4.14 -5.87
C THR A 530 -10.96 4.65 -4.43
N ASN A 531 -10.01 5.57 -4.23
CA ASN A 531 -9.79 6.31 -3.00
C ASN A 531 -9.57 7.82 -3.27
N PRO A 532 -9.92 8.72 -2.33
CA PRO A 532 -9.67 10.15 -2.48
C PRO A 532 -8.25 10.53 -2.02
N PRO A 533 -7.60 11.52 -2.67
CA PRO A 533 -6.42 12.17 -2.12
C PRO A 533 -6.77 13.02 -0.88
N ILE A 534 -5.77 13.32 -0.05
CA ILE A 534 -5.89 14.15 1.15
C ILE A 534 -5.42 15.58 0.86
N ASP A 535 -6.10 16.58 1.44
CA ASP A 535 -5.66 17.98 1.39
C ASP A 535 -4.57 18.22 2.45
N LYS A 536 -3.31 18.23 2.00
CA LYS A 536 -2.14 18.39 2.87
C LYS A 536 -2.12 19.69 3.70
N ASP A 537 -2.82 20.73 3.24
CA ASP A 537 -2.77 22.05 3.86
C ASP A 537 -3.95 22.24 4.83
N ARG A 538 -5.14 21.76 4.48
CA ARG A 538 -6.35 21.88 5.32
C ARG A 538 -6.51 20.75 6.33
N GLU A 539 -6.00 19.56 6.00
CA GLU A 539 -6.10 18.34 6.80
C GLU A 539 -4.73 17.95 7.38
N GLU A 540 -3.84 18.93 7.57
CA GLU A 540 -2.47 18.68 8.07
C GLU A 540 -2.43 17.98 9.44
N MET A 541 -3.51 18.06 10.23
CA MET A 541 -3.61 17.45 11.56
C MET A 541 -3.63 15.91 11.54
N VAL A 542 -4.10 15.30 10.45
CA VAL A 542 -4.13 13.84 10.29
C VAL A 542 -2.84 13.30 9.66
N MET A 543 -1.94 14.18 9.20
CA MET A 543 -0.73 13.80 8.49
C MET A 543 0.53 13.88 9.38
N SER A 544 1.46 12.95 9.15
CA SER A 544 2.73 12.86 9.90
C SER A 544 3.92 12.50 9.01
N LEU A 545 5.05 13.16 9.27
CA LEU A 545 6.37 12.80 8.70
C LEU A 545 7.27 12.12 9.74
N THR A 546 6.74 11.78 10.92
CA THR A 546 7.51 11.06 11.93
C THR A 546 7.89 9.68 11.40
N THR A 547 9.14 9.30 11.62
CA THR A 547 9.70 8.00 11.24
C THR A 547 10.59 7.47 12.35
N PHE A 548 10.83 6.18 12.36
CA PHE A 548 11.64 5.50 13.36
C PHE A 548 12.84 4.82 12.68
N VAL A 549 14.01 4.92 13.32
CA VAL A 549 15.22 4.24 12.88
C VAL A 549 15.64 3.28 13.99
N GLY A 550 15.79 2.00 13.65
CA GLY A 550 16.24 0.99 14.58
C GLY A 550 15.79 -0.41 14.19
N LYS A 551 15.90 -1.32 15.16
CA LYS A 551 15.38 -2.68 15.05
C LYS A 551 13.97 -2.74 15.63
N GLU A 552 13.14 -3.59 15.04
CA GLU A 552 11.87 -4.04 15.60
C GLU A 552 12.11 -5.35 16.37
N ASP A 553 11.38 -5.54 17.48
CA ASP A 553 11.36 -6.80 18.23
C ASP A 553 10.13 -7.65 17.83
N ASN A 554 9.88 -8.76 18.53
CA ASN A 554 8.79 -9.69 18.22
C ASN A 554 7.41 -9.00 18.22
N LEU A 555 6.70 -9.05 17.09
CA LEU A 555 5.39 -8.44 16.88
C LEU A 555 4.33 -8.91 17.88
N LEU A 556 4.40 -10.16 18.36
CA LEU A 556 3.37 -10.74 19.24
C LEU A 556 3.58 -10.41 20.72
N GLU A 557 4.70 -9.79 21.09
CA GLU A 557 5.03 -9.46 22.47
C GLU A 557 5.01 -7.95 22.72
N GLU A 558 4.60 -7.56 23.93
CA GLU A 558 4.64 -6.18 24.41
C GLU A 558 5.72 -6.05 25.48
N THR A 559 6.86 -5.48 25.10
CA THR A 559 8.00 -5.26 25.98
C THR A 559 8.58 -3.84 25.81
N GLU A 560 9.33 -3.37 26.80
CA GLU A 560 10.08 -2.11 26.76
C GLU A 560 11.12 -2.01 25.63
N ARG A 561 11.48 -3.15 25.01
CA ARG A 561 12.54 -3.19 23.99
C ARG A 561 12.11 -2.53 22.68
N HIS A 562 10.81 -2.55 22.38
CA HIS A 562 10.23 -1.87 21.22
C HIS A 562 10.45 -0.35 21.26
N CYS A 563 10.68 0.25 22.43
CA CYS A 563 11.00 1.67 22.56
C CYS A 563 12.45 2.03 22.18
N ARG A 564 13.32 1.05 21.93
CA ARG A 564 14.76 1.26 21.67
C ARG A 564 15.01 1.64 20.20
N VAL A 565 14.31 2.68 19.76
CA VAL A 565 14.39 3.26 18.41
C VAL A 565 14.74 4.75 18.52
N ILE A 566 15.30 5.30 17.45
CA ILE A 566 15.47 6.74 17.30
C ILE A 566 14.24 7.27 16.55
N GLU A 567 13.46 8.11 17.22
CA GLU A 567 12.38 8.85 16.58
C GLU A 567 12.95 10.06 15.84
N LEU A 568 12.55 10.22 14.58
CA LEU A 568 12.86 11.36 13.75
C LEU A 568 11.56 12.13 13.46
N PRO A 569 11.49 13.43 13.75
CA PRO A 569 10.31 14.26 13.40
C PRO A 569 10.02 14.35 11.90
N HIS A 570 11.05 14.13 11.09
CA HIS A 570 10.99 14.08 9.63
C HIS A 570 12.16 13.25 9.08
N PRO A 571 12.05 12.70 7.86
CA PRO A 571 13.08 11.81 7.31
C PRO A 571 14.36 12.51 6.84
N ILE A 572 14.40 13.85 6.78
CA ILE A 572 15.57 14.58 6.26
C ILE A 572 16.56 14.85 7.38
N LEU A 573 17.79 14.37 7.25
CA LEU A 573 18.86 14.56 8.24
C LEU A 573 19.82 15.65 7.78
N THR A 574 20.14 16.60 8.65
CA THR A 574 21.31 17.46 8.45
C THR A 574 22.60 16.65 8.52
N ASN A 575 23.72 17.24 8.09
CA ASN A 575 25.02 16.58 8.20
C ASN A 575 25.36 16.28 9.68
N ASP A 576 25.02 17.19 10.59
CA ASP A 576 25.22 17.01 12.04
C ASP A 576 24.34 15.89 12.59
N ASP A 577 23.08 15.81 12.16
CA ASP A 577 22.14 14.75 12.52
C ASP A 577 22.64 13.38 12.07
N LEU A 578 23.19 13.28 10.85
CA LEU A 578 23.79 12.05 10.36
C LEU A 578 25.00 11.64 11.20
N GLU A 579 25.88 12.57 11.57
CA GLU A 579 27.04 12.24 12.41
C GLU A 579 26.62 11.83 13.82
N ARG A 580 25.60 12.46 14.43
CA ARG A 580 25.02 11.99 15.70
C ARG A 580 24.56 10.54 15.60
N LEU A 581 23.91 10.19 14.50
CA LEU A 581 23.42 8.84 14.23
C LEU A 581 24.54 7.85 13.86
N ARG A 582 25.59 8.29 13.17
CA ARG A 582 26.73 7.44 12.77
C ARG A 582 27.55 6.98 13.99
N TRP A 583 27.63 7.82 15.01
CA TRP A 583 28.44 7.59 16.21
C TRP A 583 27.61 7.27 17.45
N VAL A 584 26.35 6.92 17.24
CA VAL A 584 25.47 6.44 18.31
C VAL A 584 26.07 5.17 18.93
N ASP A 585 26.20 5.18 20.27
CA ASP A 585 26.58 4.01 21.06
C ASP A 585 25.82 4.06 22.40
N LYS A 586 24.48 3.99 22.30
CA LYS A 586 23.58 4.04 23.46
C LYS A 586 22.57 2.90 23.36
N HIS A 587 22.33 2.19 24.46
CA HIS A 587 21.35 1.09 24.53
C HIS A 587 21.51 -0.02 23.46
N HIS A 588 22.74 -0.35 23.07
CA HIS A 588 23.04 -1.29 21.97
C HIS A 588 22.50 -0.85 20.61
N PHE A 589 22.38 0.46 20.41
CA PHE A 589 22.08 1.06 19.12
C PHE A 589 23.41 1.45 18.47
N GLN A 590 23.73 0.81 17.35
CA GLN A 590 24.99 0.96 16.63
C GLN A 590 24.74 1.12 15.12
N ALA A 591 25.56 1.96 14.49
CA ALA A 591 25.48 2.23 13.07
C ALA A 591 26.70 1.68 12.31
N ARG A 592 26.47 1.10 11.12
CA ARG A 592 27.51 0.67 10.19
C ARG A 592 27.40 1.48 8.91
N THR A 593 28.50 2.12 8.50
CA THR A 593 28.57 2.77 7.19
C THR A 593 29.06 1.80 6.12
N ILE A 594 28.30 1.68 5.03
CA ILE A 594 28.61 0.85 3.87
C ILE A 594 28.82 1.77 2.65
N PRO A 595 30.03 1.81 2.06
CA PRO A 595 30.28 2.58 0.84
C PRO A 595 29.53 2.00 -0.37
N ILE A 596 28.73 2.83 -1.04
CA ILE A 596 27.98 2.46 -2.25
C ILE A 596 28.71 2.91 -3.51
N VAL A 597 29.94 2.41 -3.69
CA VAL A 597 30.81 2.74 -4.82
C VAL A 597 31.31 1.50 -5.58
N PHE A 598 31.58 1.64 -6.87
CA PHE A 598 32.17 0.60 -7.72
C PHE A 598 33.39 1.13 -8.47
N LYS A 599 34.28 0.25 -8.97
CA LYS A 599 35.52 0.68 -9.64
C LYS A 599 35.23 1.35 -10.99
N ALA A 600 35.73 2.56 -11.19
CA ALA A 600 35.60 3.33 -12.43
C ALA A 600 36.65 2.91 -13.48
N THR A 601 36.58 1.67 -13.95
CA THR A 601 37.49 1.12 -14.97
C THR A 601 36.70 0.59 -16.16
N SER A 602 37.33 0.42 -17.33
CA SER A 602 36.68 -0.04 -18.57
C SER A 602 36.31 -1.53 -18.55
N GLY A 603 35.04 -1.89 -18.78
CA GLY A 603 34.48 -3.27 -18.81
C GLY A 603 33.03 -3.32 -18.29
N GLU A 604 32.41 -4.49 -18.18
CA GLU A 604 31.01 -4.61 -17.72
C GLU A 604 30.89 -5.37 -16.39
N GLY A 605 29.76 -5.22 -15.69
CA GLY A 605 29.37 -6.03 -14.52
C GLY A 605 29.96 -5.58 -13.19
N ARG A 606 30.56 -4.38 -13.09
CA ARG A 606 31.15 -3.89 -11.84
C ARG A 606 30.12 -3.37 -10.88
N MET A 607 29.09 -2.71 -11.41
CA MET A 607 28.00 -2.21 -10.60
C MET A 607 27.25 -3.37 -9.96
N GLU A 608 26.93 -4.41 -10.74
CA GLU A 608 26.28 -5.64 -10.24
C GLU A 608 27.11 -6.32 -9.14
N ALA A 609 28.40 -6.56 -9.37
CA ALA A 609 29.29 -7.13 -8.35
C ALA A 609 29.41 -6.25 -7.10
N ALA A 610 29.33 -4.92 -7.25
CA ALA A 610 29.31 -4.00 -6.12
C ALA A 610 27.98 -4.05 -5.36
N LEU A 611 26.85 -4.22 -6.06
CA LEU A 611 25.52 -4.42 -5.44
C LEU A 611 25.50 -5.70 -4.59
N GLU A 612 26.00 -6.81 -5.12
CA GLU A 612 26.13 -8.07 -4.36
C GLU A 612 27.00 -7.88 -3.11
N ARG A 613 28.09 -7.12 -3.23
CA ARG A 613 28.97 -6.82 -2.11
C ARG A 613 28.26 -6.01 -1.02
N ILE A 614 27.54 -4.94 -1.38
CA ILE A 614 26.85 -4.11 -0.38
C ILE A 614 25.67 -4.87 0.26
N GLN A 615 24.97 -5.72 -0.50
CA GLN A 615 23.92 -6.59 0.02
C GLN A 615 24.48 -7.54 1.08
N ARG A 616 25.59 -8.22 0.77
CA ARG A 616 26.27 -9.10 1.73
C ARG A 616 26.76 -8.35 2.96
N GLN A 617 27.40 -7.19 2.78
CA GLN A 617 27.88 -6.37 3.90
C GLN A 617 26.75 -5.87 4.80
N ALA A 618 25.58 -5.57 4.23
CA ALA A 618 24.40 -5.19 5.01
C ALA A 618 23.91 -6.37 5.84
N SER A 619 23.79 -7.57 5.27
CA SER A 619 23.40 -8.78 5.99
C SER A 619 24.39 -9.16 7.09
N GLU A 620 25.70 -9.10 6.81
CA GLU A 620 26.77 -9.31 7.80
C GLU A 620 26.66 -8.29 8.95
N ALA A 621 26.46 -7.00 8.64
CA ALA A 621 26.31 -5.97 9.67
C ALA A 621 25.07 -6.20 10.56
N VAL A 622 23.93 -6.59 9.98
CA VAL A 622 22.75 -6.90 10.79
C VAL A 622 23.00 -8.11 11.71
N GLN A 623 23.68 -9.15 11.21
CA GLN A 623 24.05 -10.32 12.01
C GLN A 623 25.06 -10.00 13.12
N GLU A 624 25.97 -9.05 12.89
CA GLU A 624 26.90 -8.52 13.90
C GLU A 624 26.20 -7.65 14.96
N GLY A 625 24.92 -7.33 14.78
CA GLY A 625 24.10 -6.59 15.74
C GLY A 625 23.96 -5.09 15.44
N TYR A 626 24.40 -4.62 14.28
CA TYR A 626 24.19 -3.23 13.86
C TYR A 626 22.72 -3.02 13.47
N ASN A 627 22.08 -2.05 14.13
CA ASN A 627 20.67 -1.71 13.99
C ASN A 627 20.45 -0.54 13.02
N VAL A 628 21.51 0.12 12.57
CA VAL A 628 21.43 1.14 11.52
C VAL A 628 22.47 0.90 10.45
N ILE A 629 22.01 0.85 9.21
CA ILE A 629 22.86 0.74 8.03
C ILE A 629 22.86 2.09 7.32
N VAL A 630 24.02 2.76 7.33
CA VAL A 630 24.24 4.00 6.60
C VAL A 630 24.87 3.67 5.25
N LEU A 631 24.08 3.74 4.18
CA LEU A 631 24.60 3.66 2.81
C LEU A 631 25.19 5.02 2.44
N SER A 632 26.41 5.09 1.90
CA SER A 632 27.09 6.36 1.63
C SER A 632 27.84 6.35 0.30
N ASP A 633 27.53 7.32 -0.58
CA ASP A 633 28.24 7.57 -1.85
C ASP A 633 29.41 8.57 -1.69
N LYS A 634 29.56 9.18 -0.51
CA LYS A 634 30.61 10.14 -0.17
C LYS A 634 32.05 9.67 -0.43
N PRO A 635 32.40 8.37 -0.30
CA PRO A 635 33.73 7.85 -0.64
C PRO A 635 34.04 7.77 -2.15
N VAL A 636 33.29 8.44 -3.00
CA VAL A 636 33.56 8.57 -4.44
C VAL A 636 34.88 9.31 -4.70
N ASP A 637 35.67 8.81 -5.66
CA ASP A 637 36.95 9.39 -6.05
C ASP A 637 37.25 9.14 -7.54
N SER A 638 38.45 9.49 -8.03
CA SER A 638 38.81 9.29 -9.44
C SER A 638 38.88 7.81 -9.87
N GLY A 639 38.99 6.87 -8.93
CA GLY A 639 39.03 5.42 -9.19
C GLY A 639 37.73 4.69 -8.88
N HIS A 640 36.78 5.34 -8.21
CA HIS A 640 35.51 4.76 -7.77
C HIS A 640 34.33 5.65 -8.14
N ALA A 641 33.37 5.12 -8.88
CA ALA A 641 32.11 5.77 -9.20
C ALA A 641 31.04 5.43 -8.16
N ALA A 642 30.11 6.36 -7.92
CA ALA A 642 28.98 6.16 -7.02
C ALA A 642 27.91 5.30 -7.69
N ILE A 643 27.41 4.26 -7.00
CA ILE A 643 26.21 3.54 -7.41
C ILE A 643 25.02 4.49 -7.24
N PRO A 644 24.06 4.55 -8.19
CA PRO A 644 22.84 5.32 -8.01
C PRO A 644 22.19 5.00 -6.66
N SER A 645 21.96 6.03 -5.84
CA SER A 645 21.50 5.93 -4.46
C SER A 645 20.19 5.17 -4.34
N LEU A 646 19.25 5.41 -5.27
CA LEU A 646 17.97 4.69 -5.34
C LEU A 646 18.16 3.19 -5.57
N LEU A 647 19.08 2.80 -6.47
CA LEU A 647 19.39 1.40 -6.75
C LEU A 647 20.00 0.72 -5.53
N ALA A 648 20.95 1.38 -4.87
CA ALA A 648 21.61 0.83 -3.68
C ALA A 648 20.63 0.63 -2.51
N VAL A 649 19.78 1.62 -2.22
CA VAL A 649 18.75 1.52 -1.17
C VAL A 649 17.79 0.38 -1.47
N SER A 650 17.25 0.33 -2.69
CA SER A 650 16.27 -0.69 -3.08
C SER A 650 16.88 -2.10 -3.07
N ALA A 651 18.10 -2.25 -3.60
CA ALA A 651 18.81 -3.53 -3.62
C ALA A 651 19.05 -4.09 -2.21
N VAL A 652 19.47 -3.25 -1.25
CA VAL A 652 19.68 -3.65 0.14
C VAL A 652 18.34 -3.91 0.84
N HIS A 653 17.34 -3.06 0.65
CA HIS A 653 16.01 -3.23 1.24
C HIS A 653 15.38 -4.58 0.86
N HIS A 654 15.32 -4.89 -0.44
CA HIS A 654 14.74 -6.14 -0.94
C HIS A 654 15.57 -7.36 -0.57
N HIS A 655 16.90 -7.26 -0.56
CA HIS A 655 17.76 -8.35 -0.10
C HIS A 655 17.49 -8.69 1.36
N LEU A 656 17.44 -7.69 2.25
CA LEU A 656 17.16 -7.90 3.67
C LEU A 656 15.73 -8.40 3.91
N ILE A 657 14.74 -8.05 3.06
CA ILE A 657 13.39 -8.64 3.13
C ILE A 657 13.45 -10.15 2.81
N ARG A 658 14.17 -10.53 1.75
CA ARG A 658 14.32 -11.94 1.33
C ARG A 658 15.03 -12.79 2.39
N GLU A 659 16.01 -12.21 3.08
CA GLU A 659 16.73 -12.84 4.20
C GLU A 659 15.94 -12.81 5.53
N GLY A 660 14.79 -12.12 5.61
CA GLY A 660 14.01 -11.97 6.84
C GLY A 660 14.69 -11.09 7.91
N MET A 661 15.57 -10.18 7.48
CA MET A 661 16.40 -9.33 8.34
C MET A 661 16.04 -7.84 8.27
N ARG A 662 15.16 -7.41 7.36
CA ARG A 662 14.88 -5.97 7.15
C ARG A 662 14.30 -5.28 8.38
N SER A 663 13.46 -5.95 9.17
CA SER A 663 12.89 -5.43 10.42
C SER A 663 13.93 -5.30 11.54
N GLN A 664 15.14 -5.86 11.39
CA GLN A 664 16.19 -5.79 12.42
C GLN A 664 17.12 -4.57 12.26
N CYS A 665 16.91 -3.71 11.26
CA CYS A 665 17.69 -2.48 11.10
C CYS A 665 16.91 -1.36 10.42
N GLY A 666 17.35 -0.11 10.63
CA GLY A 666 16.96 1.05 9.81
C GLY A 666 17.99 1.30 8.71
N ILE A 667 17.52 1.68 7.51
CA ILE A 667 18.40 2.08 6.40
C ILE A 667 18.41 3.61 6.33
N VAL A 668 19.60 4.21 6.38
CA VAL A 668 19.82 5.65 6.19
C VAL A 668 20.71 5.82 4.96
N ILE A 669 20.39 6.79 4.10
CA ILE A 669 21.16 7.06 2.89
C ILE A 669 21.82 8.44 2.99
N GLU A 670 23.15 8.47 3.00
CA GLU A 670 23.97 9.66 2.77
C GLU A 670 24.26 9.72 1.27
N THR A 671 23.61 10.67 0.57
CA THR A 671 23.73 10.76 -0.88
C THR A 671 23.98 12.17 -1.39
N GLY A 672 24.78 12.24 -2.45
CA GLY A 672 24.98 13.45 -3.24
C GLY A 672 23.93 13.68 -4.33
N GLU A 673 23.05 12.73 -4.65
CA GLU A 673 22.09 12.88 -5.77
C GLU A 673 20.77 13.58 -5.39
N ALA A 674 20.33 13.41 -4.15
CA ALA A 674 19.02 13.85 -3.68
C ALA A 674 18.94 15.38 -3.54
N ARG A 675 18.05 16.00 -4.32
CA ARG A 675 17.86 17.46 -4.34
C ARG A 675 16.42 17.90 -4.63
N GLU A 676 15.63 17.04 -5.28
CA GLU A 676 14.22 17.27 -5.57
C GLU A 676 13.32 16.49 -4.62
N VAL A 677 12.12 17.01 -4.36
CA VAL A 677 11.08 16.33 -3.56
C VAL A 677 10.86 14.89 -4.04
N HIS A 678 10.89 14.67 -5.36
CA HIS A 678 10.71 13.35 -5.95
C HIS A 678 11.82 12.35 -5.56
N HIS A 679 13.08 12.80 -5.46
CA HIS A 679 14.21 11.95 -5.08
C HIS A 679 14.02 11.43 -3.65
N PHE A 680 13.66 12.32 -2.72
CA PHE A 680 13.35 11.93 -1.34
C PHE A 680 12.16 10.96 -1.27
N ALA A 681 11.09 11.23 -2.02
CA ALA A 681 9.93 10.36 -2.07
C ALA A 681 10.27 8.96 -2.61
N LEU A 682 11.15 8.85 -3.60
CA LEU A 682 11.61 7.55 -4.12
C LEU A 682 12.48 6.81 -3.10
N LEU A 683 13.48 7.47 -2.53
CA LEU A 683 14.37 6.85 -1.53
C LEU A 683 13.59 6.28 -0.34
N LEU A 684 12.59 7.02 0.16
CA LEU A 684 11.69 6.55 1.21
C LEU A 684 10.80 5.40 0.72
N GLY A 685 10.16 5.57 -0.46
CA GLY A 685 9.28 4.57 -1.04
C GLY A 685 9.93 3.21 -1.32
N TYR A 686 11.26 3.18 -1.50
CA TYR A 686 12.06 1.96 -1.67
C TYR A 686 12.86 1.53 -0.43
N GLY A 687 12.55 2.12 0.74
CA GLY A 687 12.90 1.54 2.03
C GLY A 687 13.94 2.28 2.86
N ALA A 688 14.37 3.48 2.48
CA ALA A 688 15.14 4.33 3.38
C ALA A 688 14.23 4.86 4.51
N CYS A 689 14.73 4.83 5.75
CA CYS A 689 14.07 5.45 6.90
C CYS A 689 14.36 6.96 6.96
N ALA A 690 15.55 7.37 6.50
CA ALA A 690 15.99 8.76 6.50
C ALA A 690 17.02 9.03 5.39
N VAL A 691 17.12 10.29 4.96
CA VAL A 691 17.98 10.75 3.86
C VAL A 691 18.81 11.95 4.34
N ASN A 692 20.12 11.86 4.16
CA ASN A 692 21.04 12.99 4.30
C ASN A 692 21.52 13.43 2.90
N PRO A 693 20.99 14.56 2.37
CA PRO A 693 21.37 15.09 1.05
C PRO A 693 22.60 16.01 1.16
N TYR A 694 23.78 15.46 1.48
CA TYR A 694 24.94 16.27 1.88
C TYR A 694 25.41 17.26 0.78
N VAL A 695 25.39 16.87 -0.50
CA VAL A 695 25.77 17.76 -1.62
C VAL A 695 24.75 18.86 -1.84
N ALA A 696 23.46 18.62 -1.54
CA ALA A 696 22.46 19.67 -1.60
C ALA A 696 22.75 20.77 -0.56
N PHE A 697 23.11 20.40 0.68
CA PHE A 697 23.51 21.38 1.70
C PHE A 697 24.79 22.13 1.33
N GLU A 698 25.81 21.43 0.83
CA GLU A 698 27.05 22.04 0.33
C GLU A 698 26.76 23.04 -0.81
N THR A 699 25.84 22.67 -1.71
CA THR A 699 25.41 23.50 -2.84
C THR A 699 24.63 24.74 -2.37
N ILE A 700 23.76 24.61 -1.37
CA ILE A 700 23.01 25.73 -0.80
C ILE A 700 23.97 26.78 -0.21
N GLU A 701 25.00 26.33 0.51
CA GLU A 701 26.01 27.23 1.06
C GLU A 701 26.84 27.90 -0.04
N ASP A 702 27.26 27.16 -1.07
CA ASP A 702 27.93 27.76 -2.24
C ASP A 702 27.05 28.79 -2.96
N MET A 703 25.76 28.51 -3.18
CA MET A 703 24.79 29.45 -3.74
C MET A 703 24.64 30.72 -2.89
N ARG A 704 24.68 30.58 -1.55
CA ARG A 704 24.63 31.70 -0.61
C ARG A 704 25.87 32.58 -0.74
N LEU A 705 27.06 31.98 -0.77
CA LEU A 705 28.34 32.67 -0.93
C LEU A 705 28.44 33.39 -2.29
N ARG A 706 27.87 32.80 -3.35
CA ARG A 706 27.77 33.38 -4.69
C ARG A 706 26.64 34.41 -4.87
N LYS A 707 25.87 34.70 -3.81
CA LYS A 707 24.72 35.63 -3.83
C LYS A 707 23.64 35.25 -4.86
N MET A 708 23.40 33.95 -5.04
CA MET A 708 22.30 33.42 -5.87
C MET A 708 20.97 33.32 -5.10
N LEU A 709 21.02 33.54 -3.78
CA LEU A 709 19.89 33.50 -2.86
C LEU A 709 19.54 34.91 -2.35
N LYS A 710 18.39 35.07 -1.70
CA LYS A 710 17.98 36.34 -1.08
C LYS A 710 18.98 36.78 0.00
N ASP A 711 19.23 38.08 0.07
CA ASP A 711 20.12 38.67 1.08
C ASP A 711 19.62 38.42 2.52
N GLY A 712 20.57 38.22 3.45
CA GLY A 712 20.28 38.07 4.89
C GLY A 712 19.89 36.67 5.35
N LEU A 713 19.96 35.64 4.50
CA LEU A 713 19.85 34.24 4.92
C LEU A 713 21.12 33.77 5.64
N THR A 714 20.98 33.26 6.86
CA THR A 714 22.05 32.54 7.56
C THR A 714 22.13 31.09 7.05
N PRO A 715 23.28 30.39 7.19
CA PRO A 715 23.40 28.99 6.79
C PRO A 715 22.31 28.10 7.40
N GLU A 716 22.06 28.24 8.70
CA GLU A 716 21.09 27.42 9.45
C GLU A 716 19.65 27.67 8.94
N LYS A 717 19.33 28.92 8.61
CA LYS A 717 18.02 29.27 8.07
C LYS A 717 17.84 28.75 6.64
N ALA A 718 18.90 28.77 5.84
CA ALA A 718 18.88 28.25 4.48
C ALA A 718 18.65 26.72 4.47
N GLU A 719 19.35 25.98 5.33
CA GLU A 719 19.14 24.55 5.54
C GLU A 719 17.73 24.25 6.04
N TYR A 720 17.26 24.98 7.06
CA TYR A 720 15.90 24.83 7.60
C TYR A 720 14.82 25.05 6.53
N HIS A 721 14.96 26.09 5.69
CA HIS A 721 13.99 26.35 4.61
C HIS A 721 13.99 25.23 3.57
N PHE A 722 15.16 24.71 3.19
CA PHE A 722 15.25 23.58 2.27
C PHE A 722 14.53 22.34 2.84
N ILE A 723 14.82 21.97 4.09
CA ILE A 723 14.16 20.85 4.78
C ILE A 723 12.65 21.07 4.86
N LYS A 724 12.21 22.29 5.20
CA LYS A 724 10.79 22.65 5.23
C LYS A 724 10.11 22.50 3.87
N ALA A 725 10.77 22.93 2.79
CA ALA A 725 10.26 22.79 1.43
C ALA A 725 10.10 21.31 1.04
N VAL A 726 11.13 20.50 1.33
CA VAL A 726 11.10 19.05 1.09
C VAL A 726 9.99 18.39 1.91
N ASN A 727 9.85 18.70 3.20
CA ASN A 727 8.80 18.17 4.06
C ASN A 727 7.39 18.50 3.55
N LYS A 728 7.13 19.76 3.16
CA LYS A 728 5.86 20.16 2.52
C LYS A 728 5.63 19.39 1.21
N GLY A 729 6.68 19.21 0.42
CA GLY A 729 6.65 18.43 -0.82
C GLY A 729 6.35 16.94 -0.58
N LEU A 730 6.94 16.33 0.46
CA LEU A 730 6.67 14.94 0.84
C LEU A 730 5.21 14.75 1.24
N LEU A 731 4.68 15.64 2.10
CA LEU A 731 3.25 15.64 2.46
C LEU A 731 2.37 15.70 1.20
N LYS A 732 2.72 16.54 0.22
CA LYS A 732 2.02 16.58 -1.07
C LYS A 732 2.09 15.27 -1.82
N VAL A 733 3.25 14.64 -1.92
CA VAL A 733 3.42 13.40 -2.69
C VAL A 733 2.62 12.25 -2.06
N ILE A 734 2.72 12.05 -0.75
CA ILE A 734 1.99 10.97 -0.08
C ILE A 734 0.48 11.20 -0.08
N SER A 735 0.03 12.47 0.00
CA SER A 735 -1.40 12.80 -0.01
C SER A 735 -2.06 12.55 -1.37
N LYS A 736 -1.31 12.51 -2.48
CA LYS A 736 -1.84 12.15 -3.82
C LYS A 736 -2.44 10.75 -3.86
N MET A 737 -1.92 9.83 -3.05
CA MET A 737 -2.45 8.47 -2.91
C MET A 737 -3.42 8.37 -1.71
N GLY A 738 -3.69 9.47 -1.01
CA GLY A 738 -4.49 9.47 0.21
C GLY A 738 -3.77 8.83 1.41
N ILE A 739 -2.44 8.81 1.42
CA ILE A 739 -1.63 8.30 2.53
C ILE A 739 -1.35 9.43 3.50
N SER A 740 -1.52 9.17 4.80
CA SER A 740 -1.43 10.17 5.86
C SER A 740 -0.07 10.17 6.56
N THR A 741 0.62 9.03 6.65
CA THR A 741 1.90 8.91 7.36
C THR A 741 3.05 8.53 6.42
N VAL A 742 4.21 9.14 6.63
CA VAL A 742 5.43 8.70 5.90
C VAL A 742 5.83 7.28 6.29
N GLN A 743 5.51 6.85 7.51
CA GLN A 743 5.83 5.52 8.00
C GLN A 743 5.23 4.42 7.12
N SER A 744 3.94 4.54 6.78
CA SER A 744 3.27 3.57 5.89
C SER A 744 3.69 3.74 4.42
N TYR A 745 4.28 4.88 4.06
CA TYR A 745 4.81 5.14 2.73
C TYR A 745 6.20 4.51 2.52
N ILE A 746 7.00 4.35 3.58
CA ILE A 746 8.33 3.74 3.51
C ILE A 746 8.22 2.27 3.07
N GLY A 747 8.85 1.93 1.95
CA GLY A 747 8.80 0.58 1.36
C GLY A 747 7.51 0.23 0.61
N ALA A 748 6.57 1.18 0.46
CA ALA A 748 5.29 0.95 -0.22
C ALA A 748 5.37 0.98 -1.76
N GLN A 749 6.45 1.52 -2.33
CA GLN A 749 6.69 1.60 -3.77
C GLN A 749 5.51 2.20 -4.58
N ILE A 750 5.06 3.40 -4.21
CA ILE A 750 3.93 4.11 -4.85
C ILE A 750 4.38 4.77 -6.18
N PHE A 751 4.97 3.96 -7.06
CA PHE A 751 5.58 4.39 -8.31
C PHE A 751 5.37 3.37 -9.44
N GLU A 752 5.38 3.86 -10.68
CA GLU A 752 5.49 3.05 -11.89
C GLU A 752 6.81 3.39 -12.59
N ALA A 753 7.55 2.38 -13.01
CA ALA A 753 8.76 2.53 -13.80
C ALA A 753 8.42 2.55 -15.29
N VAL A 754 9.05 3.44 -16.04
CA VAL A 754 8.90 3.53 -17.51
C VAL A 754 10.30 3.51 -18.13
N GLY A 755 10.58 2.46 -18.89
CA GLY A 755 11.85 2.27 -19.59
C GLY A 755 12.92 1.51 -18.80
N LEU A 756 12.55 0.77 -17.75
CA LEU A 756 13.45 -0.15 -17.04
C LEU A 756 13.15 -1.60 -17.44
N GLY A 757 14.18 -2.39 -17.77
CA GLY A 757 14.03 -3.80 -18.08
C GLY A 757 13.44 -4.61 -16.93
N GLN A 758 12.62 -5.64 -17.24
CA GLN A 758 11.95 -6.45 -16.23
C GLN A 758 12.94 -7.19 -15.31
N GLU A 759 14.07 -7.67 -15.84
CA GLU A 759 15.10 -8.35 -15.05
C GLU A 759 15.71 -7.44 -13.98
N LEU A 760 15.96 -6.17 -14.32
CA LEU A 760 16.44 -5.15 -13.38
C LEU A 760 15.40 -4.87 -12.28
N VAL A 761 14.13 -4.76 -12.67
CA VAL A 761 13.02 -4.49 -11.75
C VAL A 761 12.79 -5.68 -10.81
N ASP A 762 12.78 -6.91 -11.32
CA ASP A 762 12.60 -8.12 -10.52
C ASP A 762 13.73 -8.29 -9.50
N ALA A 763 14.96 -7.99 -9.89
CA ALA A 763 16.14 -8.11 -9.02
C ALA A 763 16.19 -7.06 -7.91
N TYR A 764 15.97 -5.78 -8.26
CA TYR A 764 16.28 -4.65 -7.38
C TYR A 764 15.08 -3.79 -6.97
N PHE A 765 13.97 -3.80 -7.72
CA PHE A 765 12.75 -3.01 -7.46
C PHE A 765 11.51 -3.91 -7.38
N THR A 766 11.68 -5.11 -6.82
CA THR A 766 10.72 -6.22 -6.89
C THR A 766 9.29 -5.76 -6.55
N GLY A 767 8.35 -6.02 -7.45
CA GLY A 767 6.93 -5.65 -7.30
C GLY A 767 6.53 -4.34 -8.01
N THR A 768 7.49 -3.55 -8.49
CA THR A 768 7.21 -2.31 -9.23
C THR A 768 6.71 -2.62 -10.65
N ALA A 769 5.67 -1.91 -11.10
CA ALA A 769 5.20 -2.06 -12.48
C ALA A 769 6.21 -1.45 -13.46
N SER A 770 6.62 -2.20 -14.48
CA SER A 770 7.44 -1.71 -15.59
C SER A 770 6.90 -2.21 -16.94
N ARG A 771 5.79 -1.61 -17.36
CA ARG A 771 5.01 -2.06 -18.53
C ARG A 771 5.71 -1.84 -19.86
N VAL A 772 6.53 -0.79 -19.91
CA VAL A 772 7.37 -0.46 -21.06
C VAL A 772 8.79 -0.75 -20.60
N GLY A 773 9.27 -1.97 -20.89
CA GLY A 773 10.63 -2.37 -20.57
C GLY A 773 11.66 -1.45 -21.24
N GLY A 774 12.93 -1.55 -20.84
CA GLY A 774 13.98 -0.74 -21.42
C GLY A 774 15.35 -1.12 -20.93
N ILE A 775 16.05 -0.18 -20.32
CA ILE A 775 17.47 -0.31 -19.99
C ILE A 775 17.75 -1.41 -18.96
N ASP A 776 18.94 -1.99 -19.04
CA ASP A 776 19.47 -2.97 -18.10
C ASP A 776 20.50 -2.36 -17.14
N ILE A 777 21.07 -3.19 -16.26
CA ILE A 777 22.09 -2.75 -15.31
C ILE A 777 23.39 -2.29 -16.00
N ALA A 778 23.75 -2.88 -17.15
CA ALA A 778 24.94 -2.51 -17.89
C ALA A 778 24.82 -1.09 -18.47
N THR A 779 23.64 -0.74 -18.96
CA THR A 779 23.32 0.62 -19.43
C THR A 779 23.39 1.63 -18.28
N LEU A 780 22.85 1.31 -17.11
CA LEU A 780 22.95 2.16 -15.91
C LEU A 780 24.40 2.34 -15.44
N GLU A 781 25.22 1.29 -15.53
CA GLU A 781 26.66 1.36 -15.25
C GLU A 781 27.35 2.36 -16.18
N GLU A 782 27.08 2.27 -17.49
CA GLU A 782 27.69 3.17 -18.48
C GLU A 782 27.22 4.62 -18.30
N GLU A 783 25.92 4.87 -18.09
CA GLU A 783 25.41 6.21 -17.83
C GLU A 783 26.07 6.86 -16.60
N THR A 784 26.32 6.06 -15.57
CA THR A 784 27.00 6.50 -14.34
C THR A 784 28.47 6.80 -14.60
N LEU A 785 29.16 5.95 -15.39
CA LEU A 785 30.55 6.17 -15.79
C LEU A 785 30.72 7.38 -16.71
N LEU A 786 29.72 7.75 -17.52
CA LEU A 786 29.74 8.97 -18.33
C LEU A 786 29.79 10.23 -17.45
N ARG A 787 28.93 10.31 -16.42
CA ARG A 787 28.96 11.42 -15.44
C ARG A 787 30.23 11.45 -14.63
N HIS A 788 30.73 10.27 -14.23
CA HIS A 788 31.99 10.15 -13.50
C HIS A 788 33.18 10.68 -14.32
N ARG A 789 33.29 10.28 -15.60
CA ARG A 789 34.34 10.78 -16.51
C ARG A 789 34.22 12.29 -16.75
N PHE A 790 33.00 12.84 -16.79
CA PHE A 790 32.79 14.28 -16.89
C PHE A 790 33.31 15.04 -15.65
N ALA A 791 33.19 14.45 -14.46
CA ALA A 791 33.71 15.03 -13.21
C ALA A 791 35.21 14.77 -12.98
N TYR A 792 35.75 13.68 -13.54
CA TYR A 792 37.15 13.27 -13.47
C TYR A 792 37.73 13.03 -14.87
N PRO A 793 37.95 14.09 -15.67
CA PRO A 793 38.48 13.94 -17.02
C PRO A 793 39.96 13.51 -17.00
N GLU A 794 40.37 12.70 -17.98
CA GLU A 794 41.77 12.23 -18.12
C GLU A 794 42.75 13.36 -18.47
N VAL A 795 42.24 14.41 -19.13
CA VAL A 795 42.95 15.64 -19.45
C VAL A 795 42.19 16.78 -18.77
N GLU A 796 42.89 17.63 -18.01
CA GLU A 796 42.30 18.83 -17.42
C GLU A 796 41.90 19.81 -18.55
N GLU A 797 40.69 19.65 -19.07
CA GLU A 797 40.03 20.69 -19.86
C GLU A 797 39.36 21.70 -18.91
N GLU A 798 39.41 22.99 -19.25
CA GLU A 798 38.70 24.08 -18.56
C GLU A 798 37.18 24.00 -18.76
N VAL A 799 36.54 22.87 -18.39
CA VAL A 799 35.08 22.88 -18.18
C VAL A 799 34.85 23.59 -16.86
N LEU A 800 34.66 24.91 -16.91
CA LEU A 800 34.67 25.78 -15.73
C LEU A 800 33.42 25.68 -14.84
N ASP A 801 32.31 25.09 -15.31
CA ASP A 801 31.03 25.11 -14.60
C ASP A 801 30.19 23.84 -14.82
N ILE A 802 29.06 23.71 -14.10
CA ILE A 802 28.05 22.66 -14.33
C ILE A 802 27.25 22.90 -15.62
N GLU A 803 26.55 21.87 -16.09
CA GLU A 803 25.70 22.00 -17.28
C GLU A 803 24.56 23.00 -17.07
N VAL A 804 24.14 23.67 -18.14
CA VAL A 804 23.05 24.66 -18.07
C VAL A 804 21.70 24.01 -17.74
N GLY A 805 21.51 22.74 -18.13
CA GLY A 805 20.23 22.04 -18.08
C GLY A 805 19.39 22.28 -19.34
N GLY A 806 18.08 22.19 -19.19
CA GLY A 806 17.10 22.30 -20.28
C GLY A 806 16.07 21.19 -20.24
N GLN A 807 15.71 20.70 -19.04
CA GLN A 807 14.65 19.73 -18.80
C GLN A 807 13.31 20.43 -18.60
N TYR A 808 13.31 21.56 -17.89
CA TYR A 808 12.07 22.31 -17.58
C TYR A 808 11.78 23.37 -18.64
N HIS A 809 12.81 23.92 -19.27
CA HIS A 809 12.68 24.84 -20.38
C HIS A 809 13.53 24.41 -21.57
N TRP A 810 12.96 24.54 -22.77
CA TRP A 810 13.72 24.33 -23.99
C TRP A 810 14.99 25.21 -24.05
N ARG A 811 16.12 24.56 -24.35
CA ARG A 811 17.41 25.20 -24.60
C ARG A 811 18.02 24.59 -25.86
N GLN A 812 18.72 25.38 -26.65
CA GLN A 812 19.34 24.91 -27.90
C GLN A 812 20.34 23.74 -27.72
N ARG A 813 21.01 23.66 -26.55
CA ARG A 813 21.95 22.57 -26.20
C ARG A 813 21.44 21.66 -25.07
N GLY A 814 20.18 21.85 -24.65
CA GLY A 814 19.55 21.14 -23.53
C GLY A 814 18.92 19.82 -23.94
N GLU A 815 17.95 19.36 -23.14
CA GLU A 815 17.12 18.20 -23.48
C GLU A 815 16.28 18.51 -24.73
N ARG A 816 15.86 17.45 -25.44
CA ARG A 816 14.95 17.61 -26.57
C ARG A 816 13.51 17.77 -26.10
N HIS A 817 12.80 18.72 -26.70
CA HIS A 817 11.39 19.00 -26.44
C HIS A 817 10.55 18.86 -27.71
N LEU A 818 9.30 18.42 -27.57
CA LEU A 818 8.32 18.40 -28.66
C LEU A 818 7.98 19.82 -29.13
N LEU A 819 7.83 20.78 -28.21
CA LEU A 819 7.45 22.15 -28.54
C LEU A 819 8.71 23.05 -28.61
N THR A 820 9.31 23.10 -29.80
CA THR A 820 10.41 24.03 -30.10
C THR A 820 9.89 25.35 -30.66
N PRO A 821 10.68 26.45 -30.62
CA PRO A 821 10.29 27.72 -31.22
C PRO A 821 9.87 27.60 -32.70
N ASP A 822 10.55 26.74 -33.46
CA ASP A 822 10.24 26.51 -34.88
C ASP A 822 8.90 25.80 -35.06
N VAL A 823 8.60 24.79 -34.25
CA VAL A 823 7.32 24.07 -34.25
C VAL A 823 6.18 25.03 -33.96
N VAL A 824 6.31 25.84 -32.91
CA VAL A 824 5.29 26.84 -32.52
C VAL A 824 5.12 27.90 -33.61
N HIS A 825 6.22 28.41 -34.17
CA HIS A 825 6.18 29.43 -35.22
C HIS A 825 5.45 28.92 -36.48
N LYS A 826 5.76 27.71 -36.94
CA LYS A 826 5.11 27.12 -38.12
C LYS A 826 3.62 26.88 -37.90
N LEU A 827 3.22 26.39 -36.72
CA LEU A 827 1.80 26.20 -36.39
C LEU A 827 1.03 27.54 -36.42
N GLN A 828 1.59 28.57 -35.77
CA GLN A 828 0.99 29.91 -35.76
C GLN A 828 0.89 30.51 -37.17
N HIS A 829 1.94 30.37 -37.99
CA HIS A 829 1.95 30.87 -39.36
C HIS A 829 0.92 30.15 -40.23
N ALA A 830 0.84 28.82 -40.12
CA ALA A 830 -0.13 28.01 -40.85
C ALA A 830 -1.58 28.40 -40.52
N ALA A 831 -1.90 28.53 -39.22
CA ALA A 831 -3.25 28.90 -38.77
C ALA A 831 -3.63 30.34 -39.17
N LYS A 832 -2.69 31.29 -39.08
CA LYS A 832 -2.95 32.71 -39.40
C LYS A 832 -3.10 32.97 -40.89
N THR A 833 -2.36 32.26 -41.74
CA THR A 833 -2.38 32.44 -43.20
C THR A 833 -3.29 31.45 -43.93
N ASN A 834 -3.92 30.53 -43.19
CA ASN A 834 -4.68 29.41 -43.74
C ASN A 834 -3.89 28.61 -44.80
N ASN A 835 -2.61 28.35 -44.52
CA ASN A 835 -1.70 27.72 -45.47
C ASN A 835 -1.39 26.26 -45.07
N TYR A 836 -2.04 25.32 -45.77
CA TYR A 836 -1.88 23.89 -45.51
C TYR A 836 -0.46 23.36 -45.81
N LYS A 837 0.29 24.00 -46.73
CA LYS A 837 1.69 23.58 -47.00
C LYS A 837 2.57 23.84 -45.78
N VAL A 838 2.42 25.01 -45.15
CA VAL A 838 3.12 25.34 -43.89
C VAL A 838 2.65 24.40 -42.77
N TYR A 839 1.37 24.05 -42.72
CA TYR A 839 0.87 23.06 -41.76
C TYR A 839 1.57 21.70 -41.94
N LYS A 840 1.79 21.24 -43.18
CA LYS A 840 2.52 19.99 -43.44
C LYS A 840 4.00 20.08 -43.09
N GLU A 841 4.62 21.26 -43.21
CA GLU A 841 5.96 21.46 -42.67
C GLU A 841 6.00 21.38 -41.14
N TYR A 842 4.98 21.92 -40.47
CA TYR A 842 4.82 21.79 -39.01
C TYR A 842 4.66 20.32 -38.60
N THR A 843 3.75 19.57 -39.24
CA THR A 843 3.56 18.15 -38.89
C THR A 843 4.82 17.34 -39.19
N LYS A 844 5.51 17.63 -40.29
CA LYS A 844 6.80 16.99 -40.63
C LYS A 844 7.84 17.14 -39.51
N LEU A 845 7.94 18.31 -38.88
CA LEU A 845 8.87 18.51 -37.75
C LEU A 845 8.52 17.66 -36.51
N LEU A 846 7.23 17.34 -36.32
CA LEU A 846 6.77 16.51 -35.21
C LEU A 846 6.77 15.01 -35.52
N ASP A 847 6.51 14.65 -36.78
CA ASP A 847 6.36 13.27 -37.24
C ASP A 847 7.73 12.65 -37.58
N GLU A 848 8.62 13.40 -38.24
CA GLU A 848 9.94 12.92 -38.62
C GLU A 848 10.95 13.15 -37.50
N GLN A 849 10.76 12.42 -36.39
CA GLN A 849 11.69 12.40 -35.25
C GLN A 849 12.98 11.61 -35.55
N GLY A 850 13.03 10.92 -36.70
CA GLY A 850 14.18 10.13 -37.16
C GLY A 850 14.53 9.01 -36.17
N ASP A 851 15.82 8.78 -35.97
CA ASP A 851 16.35 7.79 -35.01
C ASP A 851 16.30 8.26 -33.54
N ALA A 852 15.63 9.38 -33.25
CA ALA A 852 15.58 9.98 -31.92
C ALA A 852 14.14 10.32 -31.48
N PRO A 853 13.30 9.30 -31.28
CA PRO A 853 11.93 9.46 -30.85
C PRO A 853 11.88 10.08 -29.45
N LEU A 854 10.91 10.98 -29.21
CA LEU A 854 10.72 11.65 -27.91
C LEU A 854 9.61 11.01 -27.07
N THR A 855 8.74 10.23 -27.71
CA THR A 855 7.52 9.65 -27.12
C THR A 855 7.35 8.20 -27.52
N ILE A 856 6.60 7.42 -26.72
CA ILE A 856 6.31 6.01 -27.02
C ILE A 856 5.65 5.84 -28.40
N ARG A 857 4.70 6.72 -28.77
CA ARG A 857 4.05 6.66 -30.09
C ARG A 857 5.01 6.91 -31.26
N GLY A 858 6.15 7.57 -31.01
CA GLY A 858 7.20 7.77 -32.01
C GLY A 858 7.98 6.49 -32.35
N LEU A 859 7.84 5.44 -31.53
CA LEU A 859 8.41 4.11 -31.78
C LEU A 859 7.50 3.22 -32.63
N LEU A 860 6.30 3.70 -32.98
CA LEU A 860 5.28 2.92 -33.68
C LEU A 860 5.18 3.35 -35.14
N GLU A 861 5.05 2.37 -36.04
CA GLU A 861 4.75 2.59 -37.44
C GLU A 861 3.39 1.98 -37.82
N PHE A 862 2.70 2.59 -38.78
CA PHE A 862 1.46 2.03 -39.31
C PHE A 862 1.76 0.80 -40.18
N ALA A 863 1.04 -0.30 -39.93
CA ALA A 863 1.10 -1.47 -40.80
C ALA A 863 0.68 -1.11 -42.24
N ARG A 864 1.42 -1.63 -43.23
CA ARG A 864 1.11 -1.39 -44.64
C ARG A 864 -0.27 -1.94 -44.99
N SER A 865 -1.08 -1.12 -45.63
CA SER A 865 -2.42 -1.46 -46.14
C SER A 865 -2.62 -0.93 -47.56
N THR A 866 -3.66 -1.39 -48.25
CA THR A 866 -4.02 -0.90 -49.58
C THR A 866 -4.54 0.55 -49.48
N PRO A 867 -3.89 1.53 -50.11
CA PRO A 867 -4.38 2.91 -50.10
C PRO A 867 -5.72 3.02 -50.84
N VAL A 868 -6.60 3.88 -50.32
CA VAL A 868 -7.86 4.26 -50.97
C VAL A 868 -7.78 5.70 -51.49
N PRO A 869 -8.58 6.08 -52.49
CA PRO A 869 -8.78 7.49 -52.86
C PRO A 869 -9.22 8.33 -51.66
N ILE A 870 -8.74 9.58 -51.56
CA ILE A 870 -9.07 10.46 -50.42
C ILE A 870 -10.57 10.78 -50.36
N GLU A 871 -11.26 10.71 -51.51
CA GLU A 871 -12.69 10.90 -51.67
C GLU A 871 -13.52 9.80 -50.98
N GLU A 872 -12.93 8.64 -50.69
CA GLU A 872 -13.57 7.54 -49.96
C GLU A 872 -13.43 7.68 -48.43
N VAL A 873 -12.55 8.58 -47.96
CA VAL A 873 -12.36 8.84 -46.53
C VAL A 873 -13.54 9.66 -45.98
N GLU A 874 -13.88 9.46 -44.70
CA GLU A 874 -14.95 10.23 -44.06
C GLU A 874 -14.72 11.76 -44.19
N PRO A 875 -15.77 12.55 -44.47
CA PRO A 875 -15.64 14.00 -44.61
C PRO A 875 -15.10 14.69 -43.35
N VAL A 876 -14.40 15.81 -43.52
CA VAL A 876 -13.79 16.58 -42.42
C VAL A 876 -14.85 17.00 -41.39
N GLU A 877 -16.06 17.34 -41.81
CA GLU A 877 -17.17 17.74 -40.93
C GLU A 877 -17.61 16.61 -39.99
N VAL A 878 -17.32 15.35 -40.33
CA VAL A 878 -17.58 14.19 -39.47
C VAL A 878 -16.42 13.97 -38.50
N ILE A 879 -15.18 14.11 -38.98
CA ILE A 879 -13.96 13.97 -38.16
C ILE A 879 -13.92 15.03 -37.06
N LEU A 880 -14.22 16.29 -37.39
CA LEU A 880 -14.12 17.43 -36.46
C LEU A 880 -15.04 17.27 -35.23
N LYS A 881 -16.15 16.53 -35.34
CA LYS A 881 -17.05 16.24 -34.21
C LYS A 881 -16.41 15.36 -33.12
N ARG A 882 -15.28 14.72 -33.43
CA ARG A 882 -14.51 13.90 -32.48
C ARG A 882 -13.45 14.72 -31.73
N PHE A 883 -13.16 15.94 -32.18
CA PHE A 883 -12.15 16.80 -31.55
C PHE A 883 -12.79 17.55 -30.41
N ALA A 884 -12.07 17.69 -29.29
CA ALA A 884 -12.46 18.52 -28.16
C ALA A 884 -11.27 19.41 -27.79
N SER A 885 -11.52 20.67 -27.43
CA SER A 885 -10.46 21.60 -27.00
C SER A 885 -9.96 21.34 -25.57
N GLY A 886 -10.60 20.42 -24.84
CA GLY A 886 -10.38 20.21 -23.41
C GLY A 886 -10.95 21.32 -22.52
N ALA A 887 -11.04 21.05 -21.21
CA ALA A 887 -11.54 22.01 -20.22
C ALA A 887 -10.38 22.82 -19.62
N MET A 888 -10.09 23.99 -20.17
CA MET A 888 -9.18 24.97 -19.56
C MET A 888 -9.97 26.01 -18.77
N SER A 889 -9.64 26.18 -17.49
CA SER A 889 -10.42 27.06 -16.61
C SER A 889 -10.32 28.53 -17.01
N PHE A 890 -11.40 29.29 -16.79
CA PHE A 890 -11.45 30.75 -16.99
C PHE A 890 -10.44 31.53 -16.11
N GLY A 891 -9.95 30.93 -15.03
CA GLY A 891 -8.91 31.53 -14.18
C GLY A 891 -7.49 31.33 -14.70
N SER A 892 -7.26 30.29 -15.52
CA SER A 892 -5.94 29.97 -16.09
C SER A 892 -5.64 30.66 -17.42
N ILE A 893 -6.68 31.05 -18.17
CA ILE A 893 -6.56 31.71 -19.49
C ILE A 893 -7.49 32.92 -19.56
N SER A 894 -7.21 33.86 -20.47
CA SER A 894 -8.03 35.07 -20.60
C SER A 894 -9.44 34.77 -21.14
N TRP A 895 -10.37 35.71 -20.92
CA TRP A 895 -11.74 35.61 -21.44
C TRP A 895 -11.76 35.45 -22.97
N GLU A 896 -10.89 36.19 -23.66
CA GLU A 896 -10.75 36.15 -25.11
C GLU A 896 -10.30 34.76 -25.57
N ALA A 897 -9.30 34.17 -24.93
CA ALA A 897 -8.80 32.84 -25.27
C ALA A 897 -9.88 31.77 -25.06
N HIS A 898 -10.51 31.78 -23.88
CA HIS A 898 -11.56 30.82 -23.52
C HIS A 898 -12.77 30.92 -24.47
N THR A 899 -13.26 32.13 -24.71
CA THR A 899 -14.43 32.38 -25.56
C THR A 899 -14.13 32.07 -27.02
N THR A 900 -12.91 32.34 -27.49
CA THR A 900 -12.47 31.99 -28.85
C THR A 900 -12.50 30.48 -29.08
N LEU A 901 -11.99 29.69 -28.13
CA LEU A 901 -12.03 28.22 -28.22
C LEU A 901 -13.47 27.70 -28.25
N ALA A 902 -14.33 28.20 -27.35
CA ALA A 902 -15.73 27.80 -27.31
C ALA A 902 -16.48 28.15 -28.61
N ILE A 903 -16.29 29.36 -29.15
CA ILE A 903 -16.89 29.76 -30.43
C ILE A 903 -16.38 28.86 -31.56
N ALA A 904 -15.08 28.54 -31.58
CA ALA A 904 -14.49 27.69 -32.60
C ALA A 904 -15.07 26.26 -32.56
N MET A 905 -15.11 25.61 -31.39
CA MET A 905 -15.63 24.25 -31.23
C MET A 905 -17.12 24.17 -31.60
N ASN A 906 -17.93 25.11 -31.12
CA ASN A 906 -19.35 25.20 -31.47
C ASN A 906 -19.57 25.38 -32.98
N ARG A 907 -18.68 26.11 -33.67
CA ARG A 907 -18.79 26.34 -35.12
C ARG A 907 -18.47 25.07 -35.92
N ILE A 908 -17.58 24.22 -35.45
CA ILE A 908 -17.20 22.96 -36.11
C ILE A 908 -18.00 21.75 -35.61
N GLY A 909 -18.80 21.91 -34.55
CA GLY A 909 -19.65 20.86 -33.99
C GLY A 909 -18.88 19.81 -33.17
N GLY A 910 -17.70 20.16 -32.65
CA GLY A 910 -16.92 19.34 -31.71
C GLY A 910 -17.00 19.82 -30.28
#